data_AF-A0A9D2JJX4-F1
#
_entry.id   AF-A0A9D2JJX4-F1
#
_cell.length_a   1.000
_cell.length_b   1.000
_cell.length_c   1.000
_cell.angle_alpha   90.00
_cell.angle_beta   90.00
_cell.angle_gamma   90.00
#
_symmetry.space_group_name_H-M   'P 1'
#
loop_
_entity.id
_entity.type
_entity.pdbx_description
1 polymer ?
#
loop_
_entity_poly.entity_id
_entity_poly.type
_entity_poly.pdbx_seq_one_letter_code
_entity_poly.pdbx_strand_id
1 'polypeptide(L)'
;MEYWDLYDANLKLILRRHSSDQPIPRGIYHLSVEVWPFDGQRFFLTKRSMCKKYYPGCWECTGGHVISGEHFLEAAQREVQEELGIQCEEDQFSTLSVDVKDKHIVSVFMLHLQGDESFTLSGSEIETGKWFSLQEMESLHLDIDFVPHQFARYIEHVRKQAFEVYSKSKPTSIQTMLAHHSELCVPKRGLPDSGHRPDNVPFTGVLGSIKEAFEIYGDRLYTKKTVLPESVNNSLGSGSPLRYPPFPPAAQAVRELLDKTDLSQYAFPAGDIGCRRSICEYLHQEGFCGKITPDNLIFTDSTTHAFHLVLQMILRPGDVILFTSPTYGLFAFEPERLGGTSAFLPLEAENGWLVDPSKLDSTIGSINEYLSSLLPGVNPPRVVAFFQQNPHNPTGKVMGKRQATLVKQIASVCRNRGVFLIDDILYRDLSFDGDNLALPAAHFEDEYQNVITLMGLSKCYGMAGMRAGIVVADEVLIRGIRNLIFQSIDSASHLNAAALAGAFAVGEDHAAVYNEYFADIRKEYWLRLNLVIAAVRGIEAADSKLQQKIREMVVQQLEPDQQALWLSPMENVDFVKHSMPDAGFFCLLDFTSLRGKSCGDTVITDDLSLLDYLFSRYRINFITGKSIGWPDPQQIIMRVSFSCEPEKIIRVLNYLKIEIQRLQ
;
A
#
# COMPACT_ATOMS: atom_id res chain seq x y z
N MET A 1 2.87 40.73 -31.99
CA MET A 1 1.88 40.68 -30.89
C MET A 1 0.87 39.64 -31.31
N GLU A 2 0.71 38.60 -30.51
CA GLU A 2 -0.10 37.43 -30.83
C GLU A 2 -1.55 37.67 -30.38
N TYR A 3 -2.50 37.16 -31.16
CA TYR A 3 -3.93 37.30 -30.87
C TYR A 3 -4.55 35.92 -30.71
N TRP A 4 -5.39 35.75 -29.71
CA TRP A 4 -6.09 34.51 -29.40
C TRP A 4 -7.60 34.69 -29.53
N ASP A 5 -8.28 33.64 -29.94
CA ASP A 5 -9.73 33.55 -29.80
C ASP A 5 -10.06 32.91 -28.44
N LEU A 6 -11.12 33.40 -27.79
CA LEU A 6 -11.55 32.96 -26.47
C LEU A 6 -12.90 32.23 -26.53
N TYR A 7 -13.03 31.16 -25.77
CA TYR A 7 -14.13 30.19 -25.82
C TYR A 7 -14.72 29.91 -24.44
N ASP A 8 -15.94 29.40 -24.38
CA ASP A 8 -16.45 28.75 -23.16
C ASP A 8 -15.94 27.30 -23.06
N ALA A 9 -16.27 26.62 -21.96
CA ALA A 9 -15.85 25.23 -21.72
C ALA A 9 -16.40 24.21 -22.76
N ASN A 10 -17.39 24.60 -23.58
CA ASN A 10 -17.98 23.76 -24.62
C ASN A 10 -17.44 24.10 -26.01
N LEU A 11 -16.28 24.77 -26.09
CA LEU A 11 -15.66 25.23 -27.34
C LEU A 11 -16.53 26.21 -28.15
N LYS A 12 -17.47 26.92 -27.50
CA LYS A 12 -18.22 27.98 -28.16
C LYS A 12 -17.43 29.28 -28.13
N LEU A 13 -17.18 29.86 -29.29
CA LEU A 13 -16.47 31.12 -29.43
C LEU A 13 -17.20 32.28 -28.72
N ILE A 14 -16.48 33.01 -27.87
CA ILE A 14 -16.97 34.15 -27.08
C ILE A 14 -16.37 35.47 -27.57
N LEU A 15 -15.06 35.52 -27.80
CA LEU A 15 -14.35 36.74 -28.21
C LEU A 15 -13.28 36.41 -29.23
N ARG A 16 -13.22 37.20 -30.33
CA ARG A 16 -12.14 37.09 -31.31
C ARG A 16 -11.02 38.07 -31.04
N ARG A 17 -9.80 37.70 -31.43
CA ARG A 17 -8.62 38.57 -31.43
C ARG A 17 -8.34 39.24 -30.07
N HIS A 18 -8.49 38.48 -28.99
CA HIS A 18 -8.02 38.88 -27.67
C HIS A 18 -6.50 38.96 -27.66
N SER A 19 -5.94 40.05 -27.14
CA SER A 19 -4.48 40.24 -27.13
C SER A 19 -3.84 39.34 -26.07
N SER A 20 -2.74 38.65 -26.41
CA SER A 20 -2.07 37.70 -25.51
C SER A 20 -1.48 38.34 -24.24
N ASP A 21 -1.30 39.65 -24.23
CA ASP A 21 -0.84 40.45 -23.08
C ASP A 21 -1.96 40.82 -22.10
N GLN A 22 -3.23 40.58 -22.45
CA GLN A 22 -4.39 40.90 -21.61
C GLN A 22 -4.87 39.66 -20.83
N PRO A 23 -5.31 39.84 -19.57
CA PRO A 23 -5.80 38.72 -18.76
C PRO A 23 -7.07 38.10 -19.35
N ILE A 24 -7.08 36.77 -19.45
CA ILE A 24 -8.28 36.02 -19.86
C ILE A 24 -9.33 36.06 -18.73
N PRO A 25 -10.59 36.44 -19.02
CA PRO A 25 -11.69 36.44 -18.04
C PRO A 25 -11.98 35.05 -17.45
N ARG A 26 -12.56 35.02 -16.25
CA ARG A 26 -12.90 33.76 -15.57
C ARG A 26 -14.01 33.02 -16.31
N GLY A 27 -13.89 31.70 -16.43
CA GLY A 27 -14.87 30.84 -17.12
C GLY A 27 -14.80 30.92 -18.64
N ILE A 28 -13.78 31.60 -19.18
CA ILE A 28 -13.46 31.69 -20.60
C ILE A 28 -12.03 31.17 -20.76
N TYR A 29 -11.78 30.51 -21.89
CA TYR A 29 -10.57 29.75 -22.14
C TYR A 29 -9.98 30.14 -23.48
N HIS A 30 -8.66 30.10 -23.60
CA HIS A 30 -8.00 30.10 -24.90
C HIS A 30 -7.55 28.67 -25.26
N LEU A 31 -7.40 28.39 -26.54
CA LEU A 31 -7.07 27.04 -27.03
C LEU A 31 -5.56 26.83 -27.15
N SER A 32 -5.05 25.69 -26.71
CA SER A 32 -3.66 25.30 -26.94
C SER A 32 -3.56 23.85 -27.39
N VAL A 33 -2.38 23.46 -27.88
CA VAL A 33 -2.11 22.11 -28.37
C VAL A 33 -0.87 21.53 -27.73
N GLU A 34 -0.88 20.21 -27.56
CA GLU A 34 0.29 19.42 -27.21
C GLU A 34 0.40 18.28 -28.20
N VAL A 35 1.58 18.11 -28.77
CA VAL A 35 1.89 17.10 -29.78
C VAL A 35 2.99 16.22 -29.24
N TRP A 36 2.72 14.92 -29.20
CA TRP A 36 3.64 13.88 -28.77
C TRP A 36 4.12 13.09 -30.00
N PRO A 37 5.28 13.43 -30.60
CA PRO A 37 5.84 12.68 -31.71
C PRO A 37 6.29 11.29 -31.24
N PHE A 38 5.79 10.24 -31.88
CA PHE A 38 5.94 8.86 -31.47
C PHE A 38 6.18 7.95 -32.67
N ASP A 39 7.23 7.13 -32.62
CA ASP A 39 7.60 6.22 -33.73
C ASP A 39 7.05 4.77 -33.58
N GLY A 40 6.17 4.56 -32.60
CA GLY A 40 5.69 3.23 -32.20
C GLY A 40 6.45 2.61 -31.03
N GLN A 41 7.63 3.14 -30.68
CA GLN A 41 8.46 2.65 -29.57
C GLN A 41 9.10 3.74 -28.70
N ARG A 42 9.27 4.95 -29.25
CA ARG A 42 9.99 6.07 -28.65
C ARG A 42 9.22 7.37 -28.90
N PHE A 43 9.35 8.30 -27.96
CA PHE A 43 8.88 9.68 -28.09
C PHE A 43 10.02 10.62 -28.41
N PHE A 44 9.82 11.57 -29.32
CA PHE A 44 10.75 12.68 -29.49
C PHE A 44 10.33 13.84 -28.60
N LEU A 45 11.23 14.28 -27.71
CA LEU A 45 10.99 15.37 -26.78
C LEU A 45 12.04 16.46 -26.96
N THR A 46 11.66 17.70 -26.67
CA THR A 46 12.55 18.87 -26.71
C THR A 46 12.89 19.31 -25.29
N LYS A 47 14.07 19.91 -25.12
CA LYS A 47 14.51 20.48 -23.85
C LYS A 47 14.41 21.98 -23.92
N ARG A 48 13.67 22.58 -22.97
CA ARG A 48 13.43 24.02 -22.90
C ARG A 48 14.72 24.80 -22.71
N SER A 49 14.89 25.85 -23.50
CA SER A 49 15.97 26.83 -23.33
C SER A 49 15.96 27.42 -21.92
N MET A 50 17.14 27.66 -21.36
CA MET A 50 17.31 28.29 -20.05
C MET A 50 16.74 29.71 -19.98
N CYS A 51 16.48 30.33 -21.13
CA CYS A 51 15.88 31.66 -21.24
C CYS A 51 14.35 31.66 -21.11
N LYS A 52 13.68 30.49 -21.16
CA LYS A 52 12.21 30.43 -21.02
C LYS A 52 11.80 30.83 -19.60
N LYS A 53 10.75 31.67 -19.49
CA LYS A 53 10.23 32.18 -18.22
C LYS A 53 9.75 31.07 -17.26
N TYR A 54 9.16 30.01 -17.82
CA TYR A 54 8.60 28.90 -17.05
C TYR A 54 9.33 27.61 -17.41
N TYR A 55 9.65 26.81 -16.40
CA TYR A 55 10.28 25.49 -16.54
C TYR A 55 11.55 25.48 -17.44
N PRO A 56 12.52 26.40 -17.26
CA PRO A 56 13.76 26.39 -18.04
C PRO A 56 14.53 25.09 -17.80
N GLY A 57 15.10 24.50 -18.87
CA GLY A 57 15.84 23.25 -18.80
C GLY A 57 14.98 21.98 -18.70
N CYS A 58 13.65 22.11 -18.56
CA CYS A 58 12.76 20.96 -18.55
C CYS A 58 12.57 20.34 -19.94
N TRP A 59 12.41 19.03 -20.01
CA TRP A 59 11.90 18.32 -21.17
C TRP A 59 10.40 18.54 -21.35
N GLU A 60 9.96 18.65 -22.60
CA GLU A 60 8.58 18.86 -22.99
C GLU A 60 8.24 18.15 -24.30
N CYS A 61 6.94 17.92 -24.50
CA CYS A 61 6.40 17.65 -25.83
C CYS A 61 6.25 18.96 -26.61
N THR A 62 6.21 18.89 -27.94
CA THR A 62 6.01 20.07 -28.78
C THR A 62 4.60 20.61 -28.62
N GLY A 63 4.43 21.93 -28.68
CA GLY A 63 3.11 22.52 -28.63
C GLY A 63 3.13 23.99 -28.29
N GLY A 64 1.95 24.61 -28.38
CA GLY A 64 1.82 26.04 -28.22
C GLY A 64 0.39 26.51 -28.26
N HIS A 65 0.25 27.82 -28.39
CA HIS A 65 -1.04 28.50 -28.37
C HIS A 65 -1.70 28.44 -29.75
N VAL A 66 -3.01 28.23 -29.80
CA VAL A 66 -3.79 28.38 -31.05
C VAL A 66 -4.03 29.87 -31.28
N ILE A 67 -3.61 30.38 -32.44
CA ILE A 67 -3.76 31.79 -32.79
C ILE A 67 -5.19 32.08 -33.30
N SER A 68 -5.58 33.36 -33.32
CA SER A 68 -6.91 33.79 -33.75
C SER A 68 -7.19 33.35 -35.20
N GLY A 69 -8.30 32.66 -35.41
CA GLY A 69 -8.69 32.09 -36.71
C GLY A 69 -8.10 30.72 -37.04
N GLU A 70 -7.25 30.16 -36.18
CA GLU A 70 -6.64 28.82 -36.33
C GLU A 70 -7.45 27.77 -35.54
N HIS A 71 -7.46 26.53 -36.03
CA HIS A 71 -8.02 25.37 -35.34
C HIS A 71 -6.93 24.48 -34.71
N PHE A 72 -7.31 23.54 -33.83
CA PHE A 72 -6.34 22.71 -33.10
C PHE A 72 -5.34 21.97 -34.02
N LEU A 73 -5.81 21.36 -35.11
CA LEU A 73 -4.91 20.60 -35.97
C LEU A 73 -3.94 21.51 -36.74
N GLU A 74 -4.42 22.65 -37.24
CA GLU A 74 -3.59 23.65 -37.92
C GLU A 74 -2.49 24.17 -36.98
N ALA A 75 -2.85 24.45 -35.72
CA ALA A 75 -1.89 24.82 -34.68
C ALA A 75 -0.89 23.70 -34.41
N ALA A 76 -1.33 22.46 -34.28
CA ALA A 76 -0.44 21.32 -34.05
C ALA A 76 0.57 21.17 -35.20
N GLN A 77 0.13 21.29 -36.45
CA GLN A 77 1.01 21.24 -37.63
C GLN A 77 2.00 22.42 -37.65
N ARG A 78 1.53 23.64 -37.33
CA ARG A 78 2.39 24.83 -37.26
C ARG A 78 3.46 24.68 -36.18
N GLU A 79 3.07 24.32 -34.96
CA GLU A 79 4.00 24.16 -33.83
C GLU A 79 5.05 23.07 -34.13
N VAL A 80 4.66 21.95 -34.73
CA VAL A 80 5.61 20.91 -35.19
C VAL A 80 6.55 21.46 -36.26
N GLN A 81 6.05 22.20 -37.24
CA GLN A 81 6.89 22.79 -38.27
C GLN A 81 7.85 23.84 -37.71
N GLU A 82 7.42 24.67 -36.75
CA GLU A 82 8.19 25.75 -36.14
C GLU A 82 9.24 25.21 -35.15
N GLU A 83 8.88 24.26 -34.30
CA GLU A 83 9.76 23.72 -33.27
C GLU A 83 10.67 22.59 -33.76
N LEU A 84 10.14 21.70 -34.59
CA LEU A 84 10.80 20.46 -35.01
C LEU A 84 11.31 20.51 -36.46
N GLY A 85 10.80 21.44 -37.26
CA GLY A 85 11.20 21.60 -38.66
C GLY A 85 10.57 20.58 -39.63
N ILE A 86 9.54 19.84 -39.19
CA ILE A 86 8.93 18.74 -39.95
C ILE A 86 7.56 19.15 -40.47
N GLN A 87 7.29 18.88 -41.76
CA GLN A 87 5.96 18.98 -42.34
C GLN A 87 5.20 17.68 -42.10
N CYS A 88 3.96 17.78 -41.61
CA CYS A 88 3.13 16.62 -41.30
C CYS A 88 1.73 16.77 -41.91
N GLU A 89 1.20 15.66 -42.40
CA GLU A 89 -0.15 15.55 -42.94
C GLU A 89 -1.17 15.26 -41.82
N GLU A 90 -2.45 15.56 -42.07
CA GLU A 90 -3.54 15.38 -41.09
C GLU A 90 -3.67 13.93 -40.59
N ASP A 91 -3.48 12.95 -41.47
CA ASP A 91 -3.63 11.52 -41.16
C ASP A 91 -2.52 10.96 -40.23
N GLN A 92 -1.44 11.72 -40.03
CA GLN A 92 -0.38 11.39 -39.07
C GLN A 92 -0.75 11.73 -37.63
N PHE A 93 -1.81 12.50 -37.39
CA PHE A 93 -2.22 12.93 -36.06
C PHE A 93 -3.37 12.08 -35.53
N SER A 94 -3.27 11.67 -34.26
CA SER A 94 -4.39 11.10 -33.49
C SER A 94 -4.71 12.01 -32.32
N THR A 95 -5.93 12.53 -32.24
CA THR A 95 -6.40 13.26 -31.06
C THR A 95 -6.65 12.27 -29.92
N LEU A 96 -5.97 12.49 -28.78
CA LEU A 96 -6.06 11.63 -27.60
C LEU A 96 -7.05 12.17 -26.55
N SER A 97 -7.01 13.48 -26.31
CA SER A 97 -7.91 14.16 -25.37
C SER A 97 -8.09 15.63 -25.72
N VAL A 98 -9.15 16.25 -25.18
CA VAL A 98 -9.36 17.69 -25.19
C VAL A 98 -9.74 18.09 -23.76
N ASP A 99 -8.78 18.66 -23.04
CA ASP A 99 -8.88 18.86 -21.59
C ASP A 99 -9.05 20.33 -21.25
N VAL A 100 -10.06 20.64 -20.41
CA VAL A 100 -10.27 21.98 -19.85
C VAL A 100 -9.43 22.10 -18.57
N LYS A 101 -8.43 22.98 -18.57
CA LYS A 101 -7.55 23.18 -17.41
C LYS A 101 -7.20 24.66 -17.23
N ASP A 102 -7.50 25.19 -16.05
CA ASP A 102 -7.33 26.61 -15.70
C ASP A 102 -8.01 27.57 -16.68
N LYS A 103 -7.23 28.21 -17.55
CA LYS A 103 -7.66 29.18 -18.58
C LYS A 103 -7.44 28.65 -20.00
N HIS A 104 -7.15 27.35 -20.12
CA HIS A 104 -6.82 26.68 -21.36
C HIS A 104 -7.80 25.54 -21.66
N ILE A 105 -8.11 25.35 -22.93
CA ILE A 105 -8.61 24.07 -23.44
C ILE A 105 -7.50 23.50 -24.30
N VAL A 106 -6.95 22.37 -23.89
CA VAL A 106 -5.76 21.78 -24.52
C VAL A 106 -6.14 20.54 -25.30
N SER A 107 -5.89 20.54 -26.60
CA SER A 107 -6.00 19.33 -27.42
C SER A 107 -4.66 18.58 -27.40
N VAL A 108 -4.68 17.33 -26.95
CA VAL A 108 -3.50 16.46 -26.90
C VAL A 108 -3.50 15.55 -28.12
N PHE A 109 -2.44 15.60 -28.90
CA PHE A 109 -2.23 14.80 -30.10
C PHE A 109 -1.05 13.85 -29.92
N MET A 110 -1.18 12.66 -30.50
CA MET A 110 -0.06 11.79 -30.84
C MET A 110 0.24 11.97 -32.33
N LEU A 111 1.48 12.32 -32.66
CA LEU A 111 1.97 12.41 -34.02
C LEU A 111 2.75 11.13 -34.34
N HIS A 112 2.28 10.35 -35.32
CA HIS A 112 2.92 9.09 -35.71
C HIS A 112 4.04 9.34 -36.71
N LEU A 113 5.25 8.91 -36.33
CA LEU A 113 6.49 9.05 -37.07
C LEU A 113 7.08 7.67 -37.42
N GLN A 114 8.07 7.64 -38.31
CA GLN A 114 8.83 6.42 -38.67
C GLN A 114 10.13 6.28 -37.86
N GLY A 115 10.64 7.38 -37.28
CA GLY A 115 11.79 7.40 -36.38
C GLY A 115 13.13 7.68 -37.05
N ASP A 116 13.15 7.94 -38.36
CA ASP A 116 14.30 8.36 -39.18
C ASP A 116 14.24 9.83 -39.61
N GLU A 117 13.29 10.60 -39.07
CA GLU A 117 13.12 12.01 -39.37
C GLU A 117 14.34 12.86 -38.98
N SER A 118 14.61 13.88 -39.79
CA SER A 118 15.63 14.88 -39.50
C SER A 118 14.99 16.13 -38.89
N PHE A 119 15.27 16.36 -37.61
CA PHE A 119 14.75 17.51 -36.86
C PHE A 119 15.63 18.75 -37.03
N THR A 120 15.00 19.90 -37.30
CA THR A 120 15.66 21.22 -37.29
C THR A 120 15.07 22.06 -36.17
N LEU A 121 15.72 22.05 -35.00
CA LEU A 121 15.18 22.65 -33.79
C LEU A 121 15.33 24.19 -33.79
N SER A 122 14.28 24.89 -33.37
CA SER A 122 14.29 26.36 -33.24
C SER A 122 15.17 26.83 -32.06
N GLY A 123 16.27 27.52 -32.38
CA GLY A 123 17.38 27.79 -31.46
C GLY A 123 17.20 28.88 -30.38
N SER A 124 16.03 29.52 -30.26
CA SER A 124 15.76 30.48 -29.15
C SER A 124 14.97 29.86 -27.99
N GLU A 125 14.11 28.90 -28.30
CA GLU A 125 13.18 28.29 -27.34
C GLU A 125 13.58 26.87 -26.93
N ILE A 126 14.34 26.19 -27.78
CA ILE A 126 14.75 24.79 -27.59
C ILE A 126 16.27 24.74 -27.47
N GLU A 127 16.76 24.09 -26.42
CA GLU A 127 18.18 23.82 -26.22
C GLU A 127 18.64 22.61 -27.04
N THR A 128 17.86 21.52 -27.01
CA THR A 128 18.16 20.26 -27.70
C THR A 128 16.90 19.39 -27.81
N GLY A 129 16.98 18.27 -28.52
CA GLY A 129 15.90 17.29 -28.67
C GLY A 129 16.47 15.87 -28.70
N LYS A 130 15.70 14.90 -28.19
CA LYS A 130 16.13 13.50 -28.08
C LYS A 130 14.94 12.55 -28.15
N TRP A 131 15.18 11.35 -28.69
CA TRP A 131 14.28 10.20 -28.57
C TRP A 131 14.37 9.52 -27.20
N PHE A 132 13.22 9.30 -26.57
CA PHE A 132 13.05 8.57 -25.32
C PHE A 132 12.23 7.32 -25.56
N SER A 133 12.76 6.15 -25.25
CA SER A 133 12.00 4.90 -25.22
C SER A 133 10.88 4.95 -24.19
N LEU A 134 9.87 4.08 -24.35
CA LEU A 134 8.82 3.92 -23.33
C LEU A 134 9.40 3.62 -21.94
N GLN A 135 10.47 2.83 -21.84
CA GLN A 135 11.11 2.55 -20.55
C GLN A 135 11.78 3.81 -19.97
N GLU A 136 12.42 4.63 -20.80
CA GLU A 136 12.94 5.94 -20.37
C GLU A 136 11.79 6.86 -19.95
N MET A 137 10.65 6.88 -20.66
CA MET A 137 9.44 7.63 -20.26
C MET A 137 8.88 7.18 -18.91
N GLU A 138 8.91 5.88 -18.63
CA GLU A 138 8.51 5.35 -17.32
C GLU A 138 9.51 5.70 -16.21
N SER A 139 10.76 5.94 -16.57
CA SER A 139 11.83 6.33 -15.65
C SER A 139 11.99 7.86 -15.54
N LEU A 140 11.37 8.63 -16.44
CA LEU A 140 11.56 10.07 -16.65
C LEU A 140 11.04 10.95 -15.51
N HIS A 141 10.73 10.38 -14.34
CA HIS A 141 10.07 11.12 -13.26
C HIS A 141 10.81 11.27 -11.94
N LEU A 142 12.01 10.73 -11.73
CA LEU A 142 12.63 10.79 -10.39
C LEU A 142 13.65 11.92 -10.21
N ASP A 143 14.36 12.31 -11.28
CA ASP A 143 15.45 13.31 -11.22
C ASP A 143 15.64 14.10 -12.54
N ILE A 144 14.73 13.94 -13.50
CA ILE A 144 14.77 14.68 -14.78
C ILE A 144 13.67 15.73 -14.75
N ASP A 145 14.06 16.98 -14.98
CA ASP A 145 13.17 18.11 -15.11
C ASP A 145 12.27 17.89 -16.35
N PHE A 146 11.01 17.47 -16.17
CA PHE A 146 9.97 17.43 -17.20
C PHE A 146 8.87 18.43 -16.85
N VAL A 147 8.22 19.04 -17.86
CA VAL A 147 7.12 19.98 -17.63
C VAL A 147 5.94 19.29 -16.90
N PRO A 148 5.62 19.65 -15.65
CA PRO A 148 4.77 18.82 -14.79
C PRO A 148 3.36 18.55 -15.31
N HIS A 149 2.72 19.56 -15.91
CA HIS A 149 1.35 19.42 -16.42
C HIS A 149 1.29 18.55 -17.68
N GLN A 150 2.31 18.61 -18.54
CA GLN A 150 2.44 17.72 -19.68
C GLN A 150 2.70 16.28 -19.24
N PHE A 151 3.54 16.07 -18.22
CA PHE A 151 3.77 14.72 -17.68
C PHE A 151 2.49 14.12 -17.10
N ALA A 152 1.69 14.91 -16.38
CA ALA A 152 0.39 14.46 -15.91
C ALA A 152 -0.51 14.00 -17.08
N ARG A 153 -0.58 14.76 -18.18
CA ARG A 153 -1.32 14.36 -19.38
C ARG A 153 -0.72 13.14 -20.09
N TYR A 154 0.61 12.97 -20.03
CA TYR A 154 1.23 11.73 -20.51
C TYR A 154 0.66 10.52 -19.76
N ILE A 155 0.68 10.57 -18.42
CA ILE A 155 0.16 9.49 -17.57
C ILE A 155 -1.33 9.25 -17.81
N GLU A 156 -2.11 10.33 -17.95
CA GLU A 156 -3.57 10.27 -18.10
C GLU A 156 -4.04 9.80 -19.49
N HIS A 157 -3.39 10.25 -20.57
CA HIS A 157 -3.91 10.11 -21.94
C HIS A 157 -2.94 9.46 -22.92
N VAL A 158 -1.66 9.86 -22.91
CA VAL A 158 -0.69 9.47 -23.96
C VAL A 158 -0.14 8.06 -23.75
N ARG A 159 0.19 7.75 -22.49
CA ARG A 159 0.89 6.53 -22.09
C ARG A 159 0.15 5.27 -22.52
N LYS A 160 -1.16 5.19 -22.24
CA LYS A 160 -1.97 4.02 -22.59
C LYS A 160 -1.95 3.77 -24.10
N GLN A 161 -2.20 4.81 -24.90
CA GLN A 161 -2.18 4.71 -26.35
C GLN A 161 -0.81 4.24 -26.87
N ALA A 162 0.28 4.78 -26.31
CA ALA A 162 1.64 4.44 -26.72
C ALA A 162 1.96 2.96 -26.47
N PHE A 163 1.56 2.45 -25.30
CA PHE A 163 1.74 1.05 -24.94
C PHE A 163 0.83 0.10 -25.76
N GLU A 164 -0.36 0.53 -26.14
CA GLU A 164 -1.23 -0.25 -27.04
C GLU A 164 -0.61 -0.38 -28.44
N VAL A 165 -0.05 0.72 -28.99
CA VAL A 165 0.68 0.69 -30.26
C VAL A 165 1.93 -0.19 -30.14
N TYR A 166 2.71 0.00 -29.07
CA TYR A 166 3.90 -0.82 -28.80
C TYR A 166 3.58 -2.31 -28.69
N SER A 167 2.46 -2.66 -28.07
CA SER A 167 2.02 -4.06 -27.90
C SER A 167 1.72 -4.73 -29.23
N LYS A 168 1.25 -3.99 -30.24
CA LYS A 168 1.05 -4.51 -31.61
C LYS A 168 2.36 -4.87 -32.32
N SER A 169 3.49 -4.33 -31.86
CA SER A 169 4.81 -4.71 -32.38
C SER A 169 5.37 -6.01 -31.76
N LYS A 170 4.75 -6.52 -30.69
CA LYS A 170 5.22 -7.72 -29.98
C LYS A 170 4.84 -9.01 -30.72
N PRO A 171 5.53 -10.14 -30.47
CA PRO A 171 5.14 -11.43 -31.01
C PRO A 171 3.71 -11.82 -30.64
N THR A 172 3.04 -12.59 -31.49
CA THR A 172 1.64 -13.02 -31.30
C THR A 172 1.40 -13.70 -29.95
N SER A 173 2.37 -14.46 -29.42
CA SER A 173 2.25 -15.07 -28.09
C SER A 173 2.05 -14.03 -26.98
N ILE A 174 2.77 -12.92 -27.05
CA ILE A 174 2.63 -11.80 -26.11
C ILE A 174 1.32 -11.05 -26.36
N GLN A 175 0.95 -10.84 -27.63
CA GLN A 175 -0.32 -10.18 -27.96
C GLN A 175 -1.53 -10.97 -27.46
N THR A 176 -1.54 -12.30 -27.64
CA THR A 176 -2.59 -13.18 -27.11
C THR A 176 -2.64 -13.12 -25.59
N MET A 177 -1.49 -13.13 -24.91
CA MET A 177 -1.44 -12.95 -23.47
C MET A 177 -2.04 -11.60 -23.05
N LEU A 178 -1.65 -10.50 -23.69
CA LEU A 178 -2.17 -9.16 -23.40
C LEU A 178 -3.66 -9.00 -23.72
N ALA A 179 -4.20 -9.74 -24.70
CA ALA A 179 -5.63 -9.76 -24.98
C ALA A 179 -6.46 -10.35 -23.82
N HIS A 180 -5.87 -11.25 -23.03
CA HIS A 180 -6.45 -11.79 -21.81
C HIS A 180 -6.03 -11.05 -20.54
N HIS A 181 -4.97 -10.24 -20.62
CA HIS A 181 -4.35 -9.51 -19.51
C HIS A 181 -4.09 -8.04 -19.90
N SER A 182 -5.15 -7.31 -20.22
CA SER A 182 -5.06 -5.93 -20.70
C SER A 182 -4.42 -4.98 -19.68
N GLU A 183 -4.52 -5.31 -18.39
CA GLU A 183 -3.87 -4.61 -17.27
C GLU A 183 -2.34 -4.63 -17.34
N LEU A 184 -1.76 -5.61 -18.04
CA LEU A 184 -0.31 -5.71 -18.25
C LEU A 184 0.18 -4.89 -19.44
N CYS A 185 -0.73 -4.33 -20.26
CA CYS A 185 -0.37 -3.52 -21.42
C CYS A 185 0.42 -2.28 -20.99
N VAL A 186 0.03 -1.65 -19.88
CA VAL A 186 0.68 -0.46 -19.33
C VAL A 186 1.38 -0.85 -18.02
N PRO A 187 2.67 -0.55 -17.85
CA PRO A 187 3.35 -0.76 -16.57
C PRO A 187 2.61 -0.05 -15.44
N LYS A 188 2.44 -0.67 -14.28
CA LYS A 188 1.81 -0.01 -13.13
C LYS A 188 2.86 0.66 -12.26
N ARG A 189 2.66 1.92 -11.85
CA ARG A 189 3.49 2.58 -10.83
C ARG A 189 2.94 2.34 -9.43
N GLY A 190 3.82 2.33 -8.44
CA GLY A 190 3.46 2.11 -7.04
C GLY A 190 3.16 0.62 -6.75
N LEU A 191 2.02 0.35 -6.14
CA LEU A 191 1.64 -1.02 -5.76
C LEU A 191 1.19 -1.83 -6.99
N PRO A 192 1.52 -3.14 -7.05
CA PRO A 192 1.10 -4.02 -8.14
C PRO A 192 -0.43 -4.18 -8.19
N ASP A 193 -0.94 -4.91 -9.17
CA ASP A 193 -2.37 -5.25 -9.20
C ASP A 193 -2.77 -6.11 -8.00
N SER A 194 -3.91 -5.78 -7.40
CA SER A 194 -4.48 -6.55 -6.28
C SER A 194 -5.09 -7.88 -6.75
N GLY A 195 -5.21 -8.09 -8.07
CA GLY A 195 -5.88 -9.21 -8.73
C GLY A 195 -7.37 -8.95 -8.93
N HIS A 196 -8.03 -9.94 -9.52
CA HIS A 196 -9.45 -9.90 -9.83
C HIS A 196 -10.11 -11.21 -9.40
N ARG A 197 -11.44 -11.20 -9.26
CA ARG A 197 -12.21 -12.43 -9.09
C ARG A 197 -12.12 -13.29 -10.36
N PRO A 198 -12.17 -14.63 -10.27
CA PRO A 198 -12.21 -15.50 -11.45
C PRO A 198 -13.40 -15.25 -12.39
N ASP A 199 -14.50 -14.70 -11.86
CA ASP A 199 -15.71 -14.35 -12.60
C ASP A 199 -15.69 -12.92 -13.19
N ASN A 200 -14.59 -12.18 -13.00
CA ASN A 200 -14.41 -10.77 -13.38
C ASN A 200 -15.43 -9.79 -12.78
N VAL A 201 -16.20 -10.20 -11.77
CA VAL A 201 -17.05 -9.27 -11.02
C VAL A 201 -16.14 -8.31 -10.24
N PRO A 202 -16.39 -6.99 -10.25
CA PRO A 202 -15.61 -6.05 -9.45
C PRO A 202 -15.72 -6.35 -7.95
N PHE A 203 -14.67 -6.03 -7.20
CA PHE A 203 -14.78 -6.02 -5.73
C PHE A 203 -15.81 -4.97 -5.29
N THR A 204 -16.67 -5.33 -4.35
CA THR A 204 -17.74 -4.45 -3.85
C THR A 204 -17.67 -4.26 -2.34
N GLY A 205 -18.50 -3.36 -1.80
CA GLY A 205 -18.55 -3.06 -0.37
C GLY A 205 -17.20 -2.62 0.19
N VAL A 206 -16.84 -3.12 1.38
CA VAL A 206 -15.57 -2.81 2.06
C VAL A 206 -14.36 -3.14 1.18
N LEU A 207 -14.39 -4.26 0.44
CA LEU A 207 -13.28 -4.65 -0.41
C LEU A 207 -13.14 -3.74 -1.65
N GLY A 208 -14.26 -3.25 -2.18
CA GLY A 208 -14.27 -2.20 -3.20
C GLY A 208 -13.61 -0.91 -2.70
N SER A 209 -13.92 -0.49 -1.47
CA SER A 209 -13.26 0.67 -0.84
C SER A 209 -11.77 0.44 -0.60
N ILE A 210 -11.35 -0.77 -0.20
CA ILE A 210 -9.93 -1.12 -0.09
C ILE A 210 -9.28 -1.04 -1.49
N LYS A 211 -9.90 -1.59 -2.54
CA LYS A 211 -9.37 -1.52 -3.91
C LYS A 211 -9.15 -0.08 -4.38
N GLU A 212 -10.17 0.77 -4.21
CA GLU A 212 -10.10 2.21 -4.54
C GLU A 212 -8.91 2.87 -3.83
N ALA A 213 -8.75 2.62 -2.52
CA ALA A 213 -7.69 3.23 -1.76
C ALA A 213 -6.28 2.76 -2.18
N PHE A 214 -6.14 1.48 -2.54
CA PHE A 214 -4.87 0.93 -3.03
C PHE A 214 -4.46 1.49 -4.40
N GLU A 215 -5.43 1.86 -5.26
CA GLU A 215 -5.16 2.48 -6.56
C GLU A 215 -4.55 3.88 -6.44
N ILE A 216 -4.86 4.62 -5.37
CA ILE A 216 -4.31 5.96 -5.16
C ILE A 216 -2.78 5.93 -4.99
N TYR A 217 -2.23 4.90 -4.34
CA TYR A 217 -0.78 4.81 -4.10
C TYR A 217 0.08 4.59 -5.36
N GLY A 218 -0.56 4.46 -6.53
CA GLY A 218 0.10 4.40 -7.84
C GLY A 218 0.03 5.73 -8.58
N ASP A 219 -0.21 5.66 -9.89
CA ASP A 219 -0.13 6.77 -10.85
C ASP A 219 -0.71 8.10 -10.34
N ARG A 220 -1.86 8.07 -9.63
CA ARG A 220 -2.53 9.27 -9.11
C ARG A 220 -1.67 10.14 -8.20
N LEU A 221 -0.92 9.55 -7.26
CA LEU A 221 -0.02 10.33 -6.40
C LEU A 221 1.25 10.74 -7.17
N TYR A 222 1.74 9.88 -8.05
CA TYR A 222 2.96 10.12 -8.82
C TYR A 222 2.82 11.20 -9.91
N THR A 223 1.61 11.60 -10.31
CA THR A 223 1.42 12.77 -11.20
C THR A 223 1.51 14.11 -10.47
N LYS A 224 1.55 14.13 -9.14
CA LYS A 224 1.52 15.38 -8.37
C LYS A 224 2.92 15.97 -8.22
N LYS A 225 3.07 17.25 -8.61
CA LYS A 225 4.23 18.04 -8.22
C LYS A 225 4.17 18.36 -6.73
N THR A 226 5.30 18.24 -6.05
CA THR A 226 5.41 18.54 -4.61
C THR A 226 6.51 19.56 -4.34
N VAL A 227 6.54 20.13 -3.12
CA VAL A 227 7.58 21.12 -2.76
C VAL A 227 8.92 20.48 -2.43
N LEU A 228 8.98 19.15 -2.30
CA LEU A 228 10.17 18.39 -1.96
C LEU A 228 10.71 17.63 -3.19
N PRO A 229 12.00 17.25 -3.21
CA PRO A 229 12.53 16.31 -4.20
C PRO A 229 12.09 14.87 -3.90
N GLU A 230 12.11 13.99 -4.90
CA GLU A 230 11.50 12.65 -4.78
C GLU A 230 12.29 11.69 -3.89
N SER A 231 13.59 11.94 -3.78
CA SER A 231 14.46 11.27 -2.82
C SER A 231 13.97 11.40 -1.37
N VAL A 232 13.11 12.39 -1.04
CA VAL A 232 12.56 12.56 0.30
C VAL A 232 11.35 11.66 0.50
N ASN A 233 11.58 10.53 1.17
CA ASN A 233 10.53 9.63 1.60
C ASN A 233 9.90 10.08 2.93
N ASN A 234 8.74 10.74 2.86
CA ASN A 234 7.91 11.13 4.00
C ASN A 234 6.71 10.17 4.24
N SER A 235 6.79 8.93 3.76
CA SER A 235 5.77 7.93 4.02
C SER A 235 5.80 7.42 5.47
N LEU A 236 4.66 7.51 6.15
CA LEU A 236 4.33 6.85 7.40
C LEU A 236 3.44 5.61 7.18
N GLY A 237 3.23 5.18 5.93
CA GLY A 237 2.38 4.04 5.60
C GLY A 237 3.06 2.67 5.66
N SER A 238 4.39 2.62 5.79
CA SER A 238 5.19 1.40 5.65
C SER A 238 4.77 0.28 6.62
N GLY A 239 4.64 -0.94 6.08
CA GLY A 239 4.43 -2.15 6.88
C GLY A 239 5.74 -2.82 7.34
N SER A 240 6.90 -2.26 7.00
CA SER A 240 8.20 -2.80 7.41
C SER A 240 8.45 -2.55 8.90
N PRO A 241 9.02 -3.52 9.62
CA PRO A 241 9.40 -3.32 11.02
C PRO A 241 10.61 -2.37 11.11
N LEU A 242 10.96 -2.05 12.35
CA LEU A 242 12.20 -1.38 12.73
C LEU A 242 13.39 -1.99 11.98
N ARG A 243 14.22 -1.13 11.38
CA ARG A 243 15.53 -1.54 10.89
C ARG A 243 16.41 -1.89 12.10
N TYR A 244 16.56 -3.18 12.35
CA TYR A 244 17.25 -3.73 13.52
C TYR A 244 18.06 -4.97 13.12
N PRO A 245 19.14 -5.32 13.83
CA PRO A 245 19.85 -6.57 13.59
C PRO A 245 18.92 -7.80 13.62
N PRO A 246 19.16 -8.82 12.76
CA PRO A 246 18.45 -10.09 12.85
C PRO A 246 18.55 -10.71 14.24
N PHE A 247 17.50 -11.42 14.68
CA PHE A 247 17.53 -12.12 15.96
C PHE A 247 18.72 -13.11 16.04
N PRO A 248 19.62 -13.00 17.03
CA PRO A 248 20.91 -13.69 16.98
C PRO A 248 20.84 -15.21 16.83
N PRO A 249 19.96 -15.94 17.57
CA PRO A 249 19.82 -17.39 17.40
C PRO A 249 19.39 -17.81 15.99
N ALA A 250 18.48 -17.05 15.37
CA ALA A 250 18.04 -17.31 13.99
C ALA A 250 19.18 -17.07 12.99
N ALA A 251 19.94 -15.98 13.16
CA ALA A 251 21.08 -15.68 12.31
C ALA A 251 22.20 -16.71 12.46
N GLN A 252 22.44 -17.19 13.68
CA GLN A 252 23.42 -18.24 13.96
C GLN A 252 23.04 -19.55 13.29
N ALA A 253 21.78 -20.01 13.43
CA ALA A 253 21.31 -21.24 12.80
C ALA A 253 21.47 -21.23 11.26
N VAL A 254 21.24 -20.08 10.63
CA VAL A 254 21.49 -19.91 9.18
C VAL A 254 22.99 -20.01 8.86
N ARG A 255 23.87 -19.38 9.64
CA ARG A 255 25.34 -19.48 9.42
C ARG A 255 25.83 -20.92 9.57
N GLU A 256 25.38 -21.61 10.62
CA GLU A 256 25.74 -23.01 10.86
C GLU A 256 25.27 -23.94 9.73
N LEU A 257 24.13 -23.65 9.10
CA LEU A 257 23.67 -24.38 7.92
C LEU A 257 24.57 -24.12 6.70
N LEU A 258 25.06 -22.89 6.52
CA LEU A 258 25.96 -22.53 5.41
C LEU A 258 27.33 -23.21 5.51
N ASP A 259 27.75 -23.60 6.72
CA ASP A 259 28.99 -24.33 6.96
C ASP A 259 28.87 -25.86 6.71
N LYS A 260 27.68 -26.35 6.36
CA LYS A 260 27.39 -27.77 6.10
C LYS A 260 27.15 -28.06 4.61
N THR A 261 27.09 -29.34 4.26
CA THR A 261 26.84 -29.80 2.89
C THR A 261 25.35 -30.03 2.57
N ASP A 262 24.46 -29.88 3.56
CA ASP A 262 23.01 -30.13 3.45
C ASP A 262 22.35 -29.34 2.30
N LEU A 263 22.82 -28.12 2.00
CA LEU A 263 22.29 -27.29 0.92
C LEU A 263 22.49 -27.86 -0.49
N SER A 264 23.28 -28.92 -0.64
CA SER A 264 23.39 -29.68 -1.90
C SER A 264 22.22 -30.65 -2.12
N GLN A 265 21.36 -30.86 -1.12
CA GLN A 265 20.22 -31.77 -1.16
C GLN A 265 18.90 -30.99 -1.13
N TYR A 266 17.88 -31.56 -1.76
CA TYR A 266 16.52 -31.05 -1.61
C TYR A 266 15.98 -31.40 -0.22
N ALA A 267 15.26 -30.46 0.39
CA ALA A 267 14.53 -30.73 1.61
C ALA A 267 13.32 -31.64 1.33
N PHE A 268 12.76 -32.22 2.38
CA PHE A 268 11.40 -32.77 2.27
C PHE A 268 10.38 -31.63 2.09
N PRO A 269 9.21 -31.88 1.45
CA PRO A 269 8.17 -30.86 1.29
C PRO A 269 7.66 -30.27 2.61
N ALA A 270 7.65 -31.05 3.69
CA ALA A 270 7.30 -30.57 5.03
C ALA A 270 8.42 -29.78 5.72
N GLY A 271 9.64 -29.79 5.15
CA GLY A 271 10.86 -29.30 5.76
C GLY A 271 11.53 -30.27 6.73
N ASP A 272 12.70 -29.86 7.21
CA ASP A 272 13.54 -30.67 8.09
C ASP A 272 12.80 -31.08 9.37
N ILE A 273 12.84 -32.38 9.69
CA ILE A 273 12.15 -32.94 10.86
C ILE A 273 12.79 -32.48 12.18
N GLY A 274 14.10 -32.23 12.21
CA GLY A 274 14.79 -31.71 13.39
C GLY A 274 14.30 -30.31 13.74
N CYS A 275 14.25 -29.43 12.75
CA CYS A 275 13.70 -28.08 12.87
C CYS A 275 12.25 -28.12 13.36
N ARG A 276 11.38 -28.96 12.76
CA ARG A 276 9.98 -29.07 13.19
C ARG A 276 9.85 -29.57 14.64
N ARG A 277 10.66 -30.54 15.06
CA ARG A 277 10.68 -31.03 16.46
C ARG A 277 11.07 -29.94 17.45
N SER A 278 12.15 -29.21 17.18
CA SER A 278 12.60 -28.11 18.04
C SER A 278 11.53 -27.02 18.19
N ILE A 279 10.84 -26.70 17.10
CA ILE A 279 9.75 -25.71 17.16
C ILE A 279 8.55 -26.25 17.93
N CYS A 280 8.21 -27.53 17.85
CA CYS A 280 7.16 -28.12 18.69
C CYS A 280 7.47 -27.98 20.18
N GLU A 281 8.73 -28.16 20.60
CA GLU A 281 9.13 -27.94 21.99
C GLU A 281 8.87 -26.49 22.42
N TYR A 282 9.22 -25.52 21.56
CA TYR A 282 8.91 -24.11 21.80
C TYR A 282 7.39 -23.86 21.89
N LEU A 283 6.59 -24.43 20.98
CA LEU A 283 5.13 -24.28 21.01
C LEU A 283 4.55 -24.78 22.34
N HIS A 284 5.00 -25.93 22.84
CA HIS A 284 4.55 -26.45 24.13
C HIS A 284 4.97 -25.53 25.29
N GLN A 285 6.18 -24.99 25.27
CA GLN A 285 6.66 -24.02 26.27
C GLN A 285 5.82 -22.74 26.28
N GLU A 286 5.43 -22.24 25.10
CA GLU A 286 4.58 -21.05 24.96
C GLU A 286 3.09 -21.32 25.24
N GLY A 287 2.77 -22.55 25.62
CA GLY A 287 1.46 -22.96 26.10
C GLY A 287 0.53 -23.51 25.02
N PHE A 288 0.99 -23.80 23.81
CA PHE A 288 0.16 -24.54 22.85
C PHE A 288 -0.20 -25.92 23.39
N CYS A 289 -1.29 -26.50 22.89
CA CYS A 289 -1.72 -27.85 23.27
C CYS A 289 -0.57 -28.87 23.14
N GLY A 290 -0.31 -29.64 24.21
CA GLY A 290 0.73 -30.67 24.24
C GLY A 290 0.53 -31.84 23.28
N LYS A 291 -0.62 -31.91 22.58
CA LYS A 291 -0.91 -32.89 21.52
C LYS A 291 -0.34 -32.49 20.16
N ILE A 292 0.17 -31.27 20.00
CA ILE A 292 0.79 -30.81 18.75
C ILE A 292 2.11 -31.57 18.54
N THR A 293 2.26 -32.15 17.37
CA THR A 293 3.44 -32.90 16.93
C THR A 293 4.08 -32.22 15.71
N PRO A 294 5.26 -32.67 15.26
CA PRO A 294 5.87 -32.14 14.03
C PRO A 294 4.97 -32.22 12.79
N ASP A 295 3.99 -33.13 12.76
CA ASP A 295 3.08 -33.29 11.62
C ASP A 295 1.88 -32.32 11.67
N ASN A 296 1.78 -31.54 12.74
CA ASN A 296 0.89 -30.38 12.87
C ASN A 296 1.55 -29.08 12.39
N LEU A 297 2.77 -29.13 11.85
CA LEU A 297 3.57 -27.96 11.51
C LEU A 297 4.12 -28.03 10.08
N ILE A 298 4.09 -26.91 9.36
CA ILE A 298 4.72 -26.80 8.04
C ILE A 298 5.32 -25.42 7.78
N PHE A 299 6.47 -25.40 7.11
CA PHE A 299 7.16 -24.16 6.72
C PHE A 299 6.61 -23.58 5.43
N THR A 300 6.60 -22.25 5.35
CA THR A 300 6.12 -21.47 4.21
C THR A 300 7.03 -20.26 3.98
N ASP A 301 6.93 -19.66 2.79
CA ASP A 301 7.76 -18.49 2.42
C ASP A 301 7.22 -17.15 2.95
N SER A 302 6.36 -17.19 3.97
CA SER A 302 5.81 -16.09 4.79
C SER A 302 4.41 -16.43 5.26
N THR A 303 3.87 -15.65 6.19
CA THR A 303 2.45 -15.73 6.55
C THR A 303 1.50 -15.37 5.40
N THR A 304 1.94 -14.61 4.39
CA THR A 304 1.16 -14.37 3.17
C THR A 304 1.06 -15.63 2.31
N HIS A 305 2.18 -16.35 2.11
CA HIS A 305 2.17 -17.64 1.42
C HIS A 305 1.35 -18.67 2.22
N ALA A 306 1.52 -18.69 3.55
CA ALA A 306 0.73 -19.54 4.44
C ALA A 306 -0.77 -19.31 4.31
N PHE A 307 -1.23 -18.05 4.34
CA PHE A 307 -2.63 -17.71 4.21
C PHE A 307 -3.21 -18.16 2.86
N HIS A 308 -2.46 -17.97 1.76
CA HIS A 308 -2.84 -18.46 0.44
C HIS A 308 -3.04 -19.99 0.42
N LEU A 309 -2.06 -20.76 0.91
CA LEU A 309 -2.13 -22.23 0.93
C LEU A 309 -3.26 -22.74 1.83
N VAL A 310 -3.50 -22.09 2.97
CA VAL A 310 -4.63 -22.41 3.85
C VAL A 310 -5.95 -22.20 3.11
N LEU A 311 -6.13 -21.07 2.44
CA LEU A 311 -7.37 -20.78 1.72
C LEU A 311 -7.58 -21.73 0.53
N GLN A 312 -6.54 -22.08 -0.22
CA GLN A 312 -6.64 -23.11 -1.27
C GLN A 312 -7.16 -24.47 -0.75
N MET A 313 -6.90 -24.80 0.51
CA MET A 313 -7.33 -26.06 1.11
C MET A 313 -8.77 -26.02 1.65
N ILE A 314 -9.20 -24.90 2.23
CA ILE A 314 -10.47 -24.83 2.98
C ILE A 314 -11.60 -24.13 2.22
N LEU A 315 -11.28 -23.34 1.20
CA LEU A 315 -12.24 -22.50 0.49
C LEU A 315 -12.76 -23.19 -0.76
N ARG A 316 -14.09 -23.18 -0.95
CA ARG A 316 -14.73 -23.53 -2.22
C ARG A 316 -15.33 -22.27 -2.85
N PRO A 317 -15.61 -22.26 -4.17
CA PRO A 317 -16.30 -21.15 -4.79
C PRO A 317 -17.58 -20.77 -4.04
N GLY A 318 -17.74 -19.48 -3.73
CA GLY A 318 -18.85 -18.93 -2.96
C GLY A 318 -18.76 -19.05 -1.44
N ASP A 319 -17.84 -19.86 -0.89
CA ASP A 319 -17.61 -19.88 0.57
C ASP A 319 -17.09 -18.53 1.07
N VAL A 320 -17.34 -18.25 2.35
CA VAL A 320 -17.04 -16.96 2.97
C VAL A 320 -15.88 -17.08 3.96
N ILE A 321 -14.94 -16.14 3.89
CA ILE A 321 -13.99 -15.84 4.96
C ILE A 321 -14.43 -14.56 5.65
N LEU A 322 -14.64 -14.63 6.96
CA LEU A 322 -15.02 -13.49 7.78
C LEU A 322 -13.77 -12.83 8.35
N PHE A 323 -13.60 -11.53 8.12
CA PHE A 323 -12.53 -10.69 8.67
C PHE A 323 -13.08 -9.77 9.75
N THR A 324 -12.23 -9.19 10.57
CA THR A 324 -12.56 -7.98 11.33
C THR A 324 -12.61 -6.75 10.42
N SER A 325 -13.25 -5.68 10.88
CA SER A 325 -13.17 -4.34 10.27
C SER A 325 -12.86 -3.34 11.38
N PRO A 326 -11.69 -2.69 11.39
CA PRO A 326 -10.62 -2.74 10.37
C PRO A 326 -9.82 -4.08 10.37
N THR A 327 -9.03 -4.31 9.33
CA THR A 327 -8.14 -5.49 9.17
C THR A 327 -6.92 -5.20 8.27
N TYR A 328 -6.05 -6.19 8.06
CA TYR A 328 -5.00 -6.15 7.05
C TYR A 328 -5.58 -6.32 5.63
N GLY A 329 -5.85 -5.20 4.95
CA GLY A 329 -6.60 -5.16 3.69
C GLY A 329 -6.08 -6.05 2.55
N LEU A 330 -4.78 -6.36 2.49
CA LEU A 330 -4.24 -7.23 1.44
C LEU A 330 -4.71 -8.69 1.57
N PHE A 331 -4.95 -9.18 2.79
CA PHE A 331 -5.48 -10.55 2.96
C PHE A 331 -6.95 -10.63 2.53
N ALA A 332 -7.70 -9.53 2.63
CA ALA A 332 -9.12 -9.51 2.28
C ALA A 332 -9.39 -9.70 0.78
N PHE A 333 -8.39 -9.53 -0.11
CA PHE A 333 -8.54 -9.86 -1.53
C PHE A 333 -8.43 -11.35 -1.82
N GLU A 334 -7.70 -12.11 -1.00
CA GLU A 334 -7.35 -13.50 -1.29
C GLU A 334 -8.56 -14.43 -1.47
N PRO A 335 -9.58 -14.42 -0.60
CA PRO A 335 -10.75 -15.28 -0.78
C PRO A 335 -11.45 -15.04 -2.12
N GLU A 336 -11.54 -13.78 -2.52
CA GLU A 336 -12.23 -13.36 -3.74
C GLU A 336 -11.45 -13.74 -5.01
N ARG A 337 -10.11 -13.69 -4.96
CA ARG A 337 -9.23 -14.20 -6.02
C ARG A 337 -9.34 -15.71 -6.22
N LEU A 338 -9.71 -16.44 -5.17
CA LEU A 338 -9.95 -17.89 -5.21
C LEU A 338 -11.42 -18.24 -5.50
N GLY A 339 -12.28 -17.25 -5.79
CA GLY A 339 -13.70 -17.44 -6.11
C GLY A 339 -14.63 -17.53 -4.91
N GLY A 340 -14.13 -17.36 -3.69
CA GLY A 340 -14.94 -17.17 -2.48
C GLY A 340 -15.37 -15.72 -2.28
N THR A 341 -15.76 -15.38 -1.05
CA THR A 341 -16.22 -14.04 -0.66
C THR A 341 -15.60 -13.58 0.65
N SER A 342 -15.28 -12.30 0.73
CA SER A 342 -14.81 -11.66 1.97
C SER A 342 -15.96 -10.93 2.68
N ALA A 343 -16.27 -11.35 3.89
CA ALA A 343 -17.21 -10.67 4.78
C ALA A 343 -16.48 -9.97 5.94
N PHE A 344 -17.11 -8.99 6.57
CA PHE A 344 -16.47 -8.16 7.60
C PHE A 344 -17.33 -8.04 8.86
N LEU A 345 -16.70 -8.22 10.01
CA LEU A 345 -17.25 -8.03 11.35
C LEU A 345 -16.71 -6.70 11.92
N PRO A 346 -17.54 -5.63 11.97
CA PRO A 346 -17.12 -4.34 12.50
C PRO A 346 -16.76 -4.43 13.99
N LEU A 347 -15.52 -4.01 14.30
CA LEU A 347 -15.04 -3.80 15.66
C LEU A 347 -15.45 -2.40 16.14
N GLU A 348 -15.64 -2.28 17.44
CA GLU A 348 -16.20 -1.06 18.06
C GLU A 348 -15.26 -0.54 19.15
N ALA A 349 -15.17 0.79 19.26
CA ALA A 349 -14.34 1.44 20.28
C ALA A 349 -14.83 1.11 21.71
N GLU A 350 -16.13 0.94 21.88
CA GLU A 350 -16.80 0.60 23.14
C GLU A 350 -16.34 -0.76 23.69
N ASN A 351 -16.00 -1.69 22.79
CA ASN A 351 -15.43 -2.99 23.12
C ASN A 351 -13.89 -2.99 23.11
N GLY A 352 -13.27 -1.81 23.10
CA GLY A 352 -11.82 -1.66 23.08
C GLY A 352 -11.17 -2.17 21.79
N TRP A 353 -11.92 -2.21 20.68
CA TRP A 353 -11.49 -2.81 19.42
C TRP A 353 -11.15 -4.31 19.50
N LEU A 354 -11.80 -5.04 20.42
CA LEU A 354 -11.74 -6.48 20.53
C LEU A 354 -13.00 -7.13 19.92
N VAL A 355 -12.89 -8.39 19.53
CA VAL A 355 -14.00 -9.16 18.96
C VAL A 355 -15.04 -9.45 20.05
N ASP A 356 -16.31 -9.21 19.76
CA ASP A 356 -17.43 -9.67 20.59
C ASP A 356 -17.87 -11.08 20.13
N PRO A 357 -17.74 -12.13 20.98
CA PRO A 357 -18.13 -13.48 20.63
C PRO A 357 -19.61 -13.64 20.25
N SER A 358 -20.51 -12.87 20.87
CA SER A 358 -21.95 -12.93 20.58
C SER A 358 -22.27 -12.33 19.21
N LYS A 359 -21.61 -11.23 18.88
CA LYS A 359 -21.71 -10.60 17.55
C LYS A 359 -21.09 -11.48 16.46
N LEU A 360 -19.97 -12.14 16.76
CA LEU A 360 -19.35 -13.12 15.88
C LEU A 360 -20.31 -14.30 15.60
N ASP A 361 -20.88 -14.89 16.64
CA ASP A 361 -21.79 -16.04 16.53
C ASP A 361 -23.03 -15.72 15.68
N SER A 362 -23.68 -14.59 15.97
CA SER A 362 -24.85 -14.14 15.22
C SER A 362 -24.54 -13.73 13.78
N THR A 363 -23.37 -13.14 13.52
CA THR A 363 -22.92 -12.79 12.17
C THR A 363 -22.68 -14.05 11.32
N ILE A 364 -21.98 -15.05 11.87
CA ILE A 364 -21.77 -16.34 11.20
C ILE A 364 -23.12 -17.01 10.90
N GLY A 365 -24.02 -17.04 11.89
CA GLY A 365 -25.36 -17.60 11.73
C GLY A 365 -26.15 -16.94 10.60
N SER A 366 -26.22 -15.61 10.61
CA SER A 366 -26.97 -14.83 9.63
C SER A 366 -26.44 -15.01 8.20
N ILE A 367 -25.11 -15.03 8.02
CA ILE A 367 -24.49 -15.27 6.71
C ILE A 367 -24.83 -16.68 6.21
N ASN A 368 -24.68 -17.69 7.07
CA ASN A 368 -24.95 -19.08 6.68
C ASN A 368 -26.44 -19.32 6.35
N GLU A 369 -27.36 -18.71 7.09
CA GLU A 369 -28.80 -18.75 6.81
C GLU A 369 -29.11 -18.10 5.45
N TYR A 370 -28.55 -16.91 5.20
CA TYR A 370 -28.70 -16.22 3.92
C TYR A 370 -28.17 -17.05 2.75
N LEU A 371 -26.94 -17.56 2.82
CA LEU A 371 -26.33 -18.36 1.76
C LEU A 371 -27.11 -19.66 1.51
N SER A 372 -27.56 -20.33 2.56
CA SER A 372 -28.39 -21.53 2.45
C SER A 372 -29.74 -21.24 1.80
N SER A 373 -30.29 -20.04 1.97
CA SER A 373 -31.54 -19.62 1.33
C SER A 373 -31.39 -19.34 -0.18
N LEU A 374 -30.22 -18.88 -0.62
CA LEU A 374 -29.93 -18.59 -2.03
C LEU A 374 -29.67 -19.85 -2.85
N LEU A 375 -28.95 -20.81 -2.27
CA LEU A 375 -28.51 -22.04 -2.95
C LEU A 375 -28.89 -23.26 -2.11
N PRO A 376 -30.19 -23.65 -2.08
CA PRO A 376 -30.63 -24.80 -1.32
C PRO A 376 -30.07 -26.08 -1.95
N GLY A 377 -29.36 -26.90 -1.17
CA GLY A 377 -28.76 -28.13 -1.67
C GLY A 377 -27.90 -28.86 -0.66
N VAL A 378 -27.28 -29.95 -1.11
CA VAL A 378 -26.30 -30.69 -0.30
C VAL A 378 -25.00 -29.88 -0.29
N ASN A 379 -24.70 -29.30 0.87
CA ASN A 379 -23.47 -28.54 1.16
C ASN A 379 -23.41 -27.13 0.52
N PRO A 380 -24.34 -26.22 0.88
CA PRO A 380 -24.35 -24.84 0.38
C PRO A 380 -23.06 -24.08 0.77
N PRO A 381 -22.78 -22.95 0.10
CA PRO A 381 -21.73 -22.05 0.55
C PRO A 381 -21.97 -21.59 1.99
N ARG A 382 -20.88 -21.42 2.74
CA ARG A 382 -20.95 -21.03 4.14
C ARG A 382 -19.72 -20.22 4.55
N VAL A 383 -19.77 -19.61 5.73
CA VAL A 383 -18.56 -19.16 6.41
C VAL A 383 -17.71 -20.39 6.74
N VAL A 384 -16.50 -20.45 6.21
CA VAL A 384 -15.56 -21.57 6.44
C VAL A 384 -14.43 -21.20 7.39
N ALA A 385 -14.09 -19.91 7.49
CA ALA A 385 -13.15 -19.44 8.51
C ALA A 385 -13.45 -18.02 8.99
N PHE A 386 -13.04 -17.73 10.23
CA PHE A 386 -12.88 -16.39 10.78
C PHE A 386 -11.38 -16.07 10.88
N PHE A 387 -10.95 -14.97 10.27
CA PHE A 387 -9.58 -14.48 10.32
C PHE A 387 -9.42 -13.47 11.47
N GLN A 388 -8.62 -13.86 12.45
CA GLN A 388 -8.25 -13.06 13.61
C GLN A 388 -6.76 -12.73 13.57
N GLN A 389 -6.42 -11.54 14.05
CA GLN A 389 -5.03 -11.13 14.28
C GLN A 389 -4.86 -10.78 15.75
N ASN A 390 -3.82 -11.32 16.38
CA ASN A 390 -3.52 -11.09 17.79
C ASN A 390 -2.01 -11.14 18.04
N PRO A 391 -1.32 -10.00 18.17
CA PRO A 391 -1.84 -8.64 18.20
C PRO A 391 -2.44 -8.15 16.88
N HIS A 392 -3.44 -7.28 16.96
CA HIS A 392 -4.27 -6.88 15.83
C HIS A 392 -3.61 -5.80 14.96
N ASN A 393 -3.59 -5.99 13.63
CA ASN A 393 -3.23 -4.95 12.67
C ASN A 393 -4.52 -4.42 12.03
N PRO A 394 -4.90 -3.14 12.24
CA PRO A 394 -4.01 -2.01 12.55
C PRO A 394 -4.12 -1.41 13.96
N THR A 395 -4.96 -1.96 14.84
CA THR A 395 -5.28 -1.33 16.15
C THR A 395 -4.20 -1.53 17.21
N GLY A 396 -3.30 -2.50 17.02
CA GLY A 396 -2.26 -2.89 17.99
C GLY A 396 -2.81 -3.55 19.25
N LYS A 397 -4.09 -3.93 19.29
CA LYS A 397 -4.72 -4.54 20.47
C LYS A 397 -4.27 -5.97 20.68
N VAL A 398 -4.15 -6.36 21.96
CA VAL A 398 -3.66 -7.67 22.37
C VAL A 398 -4.71 -8.39 23.19
N MET A 399 -4.96 -9.65 22.84
CA MET A 399 -5.66 -10.62 23.68
C MET A 399 -4.62 -11.58 24.27
N GLY A 400 -4.08 -11.22 25.44
CA GLY A 400 -3.08 -12.01 26.14
C GLY A 400 -3.68 -12.88 27.26
N LYS A 401 -2.87 -13.26 28.24
CA LYS A 401 -3.31 -14.03 29.42
C LYS A 401 -4.49 -13.37 30.14
N ARG A 402 -4.51 -12.03 30.22
CA ARG A 402 -5.61 -11.27 30.84
C ARG A 402 -6.93 -11.38 30.07
N GLN A 403 -6.89 -11.76 28.79
CA GLN A 403 -8.04 -11.94 27.91
C GLN A 403 -8.29 -13.42 27.59
N ALA A 404 -7.72 -14.37 28.35
CA ALA A 404 -7.80 -15.80 28.04
C ALA A 404 -9.25 -16.31 27.86
N THR A 405 -10.18 -15.87 28.70
CA THR A 405 -11.61 -16.21 28.57
C THR A 405 -12.18 -15.77 27.23
N LEU A 406 -11.82 -14.57 26.76
CA LEU A 406 -12.28 -14.03 25.49
C LEU A 406 -11.71 -14.83 24.31
N VAL A 407 -10.41 -15.13 24.33
CA VAL A 407 -9.76 -15.96 23.30
C VAL A 407 -10.45 -17.33 23.20
N LYS A 408 -10.72 -17.96 24.36
CA LYS A 408 -11.45 -19.25 24.38
C LYS A 408 -12.86 -19.11 23.80
N GLN A 409 -13.61 -18.08 24.18
CA GLN A 409 -14.96 -17.86 23.68
C GLN A 409 -15.00 -17.69 22.16
N ILE A 410 -14.07 -16.92 21.58
CA ILE A 410 -13.97 -16.75 20.12
C ILE A 410 -13.69 -18.08 19.44
N ALA A 411 -12.71 -18.85 19.95
CA ALA A 411 -12.38 -20.17 19.41
C ALA A 411 -13.57 -21.16 19.50
N SER A 412 -14.26 -21.19 20.65
CA SER A 412 -15.44 -22.04 20.86
C SER A 412 -16.60 -21.67 19.93
N VAL A 413 -16.85 -20.38 19.67
CA VAL A 413 -17.87 -19.96 18.69
C VAL A 413 -17.55 -20.51 17.30
N CYS A 414 -16.29 -20.36 16.85
CA CYS A 414 -15.85 -20.88 15.57
C CYS A 414 -16.04 -22.41 15.48
N ARG A 415 -15.56 -23.15 16.49
CA ARG A 415 -15.70 -24.62 16.55
C ARG A 415 -17.15 -25.07 16.56
N ASN A 416 -18.00 -24.46 17.39
CA ASN A 416 -19.41 -24.83 17.51
C ASN A 416 -20.19 -24.59 16.20
N ARG A 417 -19.79 -23.59 15.42
CA ARG A 417 -20.35 -23.30 14.08
C ARG A 417 -19.69 -24.12 12.96
N GLY A 418 -18.68 -24.93 13.28
CA GLY A 418 -17.90 -25.69 12.30
C GLY A 418 -17.12 -24.79 11.34
N VAL A 419 -16.62 -23.66 11.84
CA VAL A 419 -15.85 -22.62 11.15
C VAL A 419 -14.42 -22.66 11.70
N PHE A 420 -13.40 -22.66 10.84
CA PHE A 420 -12.01 -22.57 11.32
C PHE A 420 -11.71 -21.20 11.92
N LEU A 421 -10.89 -21.17 12.99
CA LEU A 421 -10.28 -19.92 13.46
C LEU A 421 -8.88 -19.81 12.86
N ILE A 422 -8.64 -18.85 11.97
CA ILE A 422 -7.29 -18.50 11.53
C ILE A 422 -6.74 -17.46 12.51
N ASP A 423 -5.74 -17.83 13.30
CA ASP A 423 -5.15 -17.02 14.37
C ASP A 423 -3.76 -16.55 13.95
N ASP A 424 -3.66 -15.32 13.43
CA ASP A 424 -2.41 -14.69 13.02
C ASP A 424 -1.74 -14.01 14.23
N ILE A 425 -0.67 -14.62 14.73
CA ILE A 425 0.09 -14.17 15.89
C ILE A 425 1.46 -13.57 15.51
N LEU A 426 1.61 -13.11 14.25
CA LEU A 426 2.85 -12.60 13.71
C LEU A 426 3.48 -11.42 14.49
N TYR A 427 2.67 -10.67 15.25
CA TYR A 427 3.11 -9.52 16.05
C TYR A 427 3.35 -9.84 17.53
N ARG A 428 3.19 -11.10 17.96
CA ARG A 428 3.13 -11.52 19.37
C ARG A 428 4.22 -10.92 20.27
N ASP A 429 5.47 -10.98 19.84
CA ASP A 429 6.62 -10.60 20.67
C ASP A 429 6.88 -9.08 20.69
N LEU A 430 6.05 -8.30 19.97
CA LEU A 430 6.05 -6.83 19.97
C LEU A 430 5.02 -6.22 20.93
N SER A 431 4.42 -6.99 21.85
CA SER A 431 3.61 -6.43 22.94
C SER A 431 4.44 -5.57 23.87
N PHE A 432 3.98 -4.36 24.18
CA PHE A 432 4.68 -3.45 25.12
C PHE A 432 4.71 -4.00 26.55
N ASP A 433 3.68 -4.76 26.92
CA ASP A 433 3.62 -5.50 28.17
C ASP A 433 4.11 -6.94 27.97
N GLY A 434 5.32 -7.23 28.46
CA GLY A 434 5.93 -8.56 28.37
C GLY A 434 5.21 -9.64 29.16
N ASP A 435 4.39 -9.28 30.15
CA ASP A 435 3.62 -10.24 30.95
C ASP A 435 2.28 -10.61 30.30
N ASN A 436 1.89 -9.90 29.24
CA ASN A 436 0.63 -10.10 28.51
C ASN A 436 0.85 -10.20 27.00
N LEU A 437 1.79 -11.03 26.59
CA LEU A 437 1.94 -11.45 25.18
C LEU A 437 0.63 -12.08 24.68
N ALA A 438 0.41 -12.01 23.36
CA ALA A 438 -0.75 -12.63 22.72
C ALA A 438 -0.83 -14.12 23.05
N LEU A 439 -2.00 -14.54 23.53
CA LEU A 439 -2.30 -15.92 23.86
C LEU A 439 -2.77 -16.63 22.57
N PRO A 440 -2.07 -17.68 22.10
CA PRO A 440 -2.49 -18.43 20.93
C PRO A 440 -3.80 -19.17 21.23
N ALA A 441 -4.77 -19.15 20.30
CA ALA A 441 -6.03 -19.86 20.50
C ALA A 441 -5.84 -21.39 20.61
N ALA A 442 -4.78 -21.93 19.99
CA ALA A 442 -4.37 -23.33 20.10
C ALA A 442 -3.82 -23.71 21.49
N HIS A 443 -3.79 -22.78 22.46
CA HIS A 443 -3.55 -23.05 23.88
C HIS A 443 -4.62 -23.97 24.49
N PHE A 444 -5.87 -23.84 24.05
CA PHE A 444 -6.99 -24.57 24.63
C PHE A 444 -7.12 -25.96 23.99
N GLU A 445 -7.02 -27.00 24.81
CA GLU A 445 -7.03 -28.41 24.37
C GLU A 445 -8.30 -28.81 23.61
N ASP A 446 -9.45 -28.22 23.92
CA ASP A 446 -10.70 -28.51 23.20
C ASP A 446 -10.83 -27.78 21.86
N GLU A 447 -9.94 -26.83 21.57
CA GLU A 447 -10.06 -25.91 20.44
C GLU A 447 -8.96 -26.12 19.37
N TYR A 448 -7.77 -26.63 19.75
CA TYR A 448 -6.58 -26.62 18.86
C TYR A 448 -6.79 -27.27 17.49
N GLN A 449 -7.66 -28.29 17.36
CA GLN A 449 -7.92 -28.95 16.07
C GLN A 449 -8.71 -28.07 15.08
N ASN A 450 -9.38 -27.04 15.57
CA ASN A 450 -10.15 -26.09 14.76
C ASN A 450 -9.43 -24.73 14.60
N VAL A 451 -8.19 -24.62 15.11
CA VAL A 451 -7.36 -23.42 15.01
C VAL A 451 -6.26 -23.64 13.98
N ILE A 452 -6.06 -22.62 13.13
CA ILE A 452 -4.98 -22.53 12.16
C ILE A 452 -4.13 -21.34 12.56
N THR A 453 -3.00 -21.58 13.22
CA THR A 453 -2.12 -20.50 13.68
C THR A 453 -1.10 -20.13 12.61
N LEU A 454 -0.95 -18.83 12.35
CA LEU A 454 0.09 -18.27 11.48
C LEU A 454 1.14 -17.55 12.33
N MET A 455 2.42 -17.88 12.12
CA MET A 455 3.55 -17.20 12.76
C MET A 455 4.75 -17.09 11.81
N GLY A 456 5.74 -16.27 12.13
CA GLY A 456 6.94 -16.13 11.31
C GLY A 456 7.86 -15.00 11.74
N LEU A 457 8.92 -14.77 10.96
CA LEU A 457 10.03 -13.88 11.37
C LEU A 457 9.87 -12.43 10.92
N SER A 458 8.78 -12.11 10.22
CA SER A 458 8.73 -10.90 9.41
C SER A 458 8.60 -9.60 10.19
N LYS A 459 8.07 -9.62 11.41
CA LYS A 459 7.73 -8.40 12.16
C LYS A 459 8.56 -8.22 13.43
N CYS A 460 8.75 -9.30 14.19
CA CYS A 460 9.41 -9.25 15.49
C CYS A 460 10.95 -9.39 15.40
N TYR A 461 11.45 -10.18 14.45
CA TYR A 461 12.81 -10.76 14.53
C TYR A 461 13.87 -10.07 13.64
N GLY A 462 13.59 -8.88 13.10
CA GLY A 462 14.52 -8.18 12.19
C GLY A 462 14.75 -8.88 10.85
N MET A 463 13.86 -9.80 10.46
CA MET A 463 14.07 -10.75 9.34
C MET A 463 12.93 -10.75 8.31
N ALA A 464 12.31 -9.58 8.05
CA ALA A 464 11.27 -9.41 7.02
C ALA A 464 11.68 -9.92 5.63
N GLY A 465 12.95 -9.69 5.27
CA GLY A 465 13.54 -10.12 4.00
C GLY A 465 13.85 -11.62 3.91
N MET A 466 13.83 -12.35 5.02
CA MET A 466 14.07 -13.80 5.04
C MET A 466 12.92 -14.58 4.39
N ARG A 467 11.71 -14.01 4.39
CA ARG A 467 10.51 -14.64 3.85
C ARG A 467 10.25 -16.02 4.48
N ALA A 468 10.15 -16.06 5.82
CA ALA A 468 9.95 -17.30 6.56
C ALA A 468 8.68 -17.25 7.44
N GLY A 469 7.81 -18.26 7.31
CA GLY A 469 6.58 -18.42 8.08
C GLY A 469 6.25 -19.88 8.39
N ILE A 470 5.30 -20.10 9.30
CA ILE A 470 4.84 -21.41 9.77
C ILE A 470 3.32 -21.42 9.81
N VAL A 471 2.73 -22.55 9.42
CA VAL A 471 1.36 -22.91 9.77
C VAL A 471 1.40 -23.99 10.84
N VAL A 472 0.63 -23.79 11.91
CA VAL A 472 0.35 -24.81 12.92
C VAL A 472 -1.15 -25.12 12.90
N ALA A 473 -1.52 -26.36 12.59
CA ALA A 473 -2.91 -26.77 12.44
C ALA A 473 -3.09 -28.29 12.60
N ASP A 474 -4.33 -28.79 12.48
CA ASP A 474 -4.60 -30.22 12.42
C ASP A 474 -3.83 -30.91 11.27
N GLU A 475 -3.35 -32.13 11.53
CA GLU A 475 -2.51 -32.91 10.61
C GLU A 475 -3.18 -33.13 9.24
N VAL A 476 -4.52 -33.23 9.20
CA VAL A 476 -5.26 -33.36 7.93
C VAL A 476 -5.00 -32.16 7.02
N LEU A 477 -5.08 -30.95 7.57
CA LEU A 477 -4.84 -29.72 6.80
C LEU A 477 -3.37 -29.61 6.41
N ILE A 478 -2.45 -29.89 7.34
CA ILE A 478 -1.00 -29.82 7.10
C ILE A 478 -0.56 -30.78 6.00
N ARG A 479 -1.11 -32.00 5.95
CA ARG A 479 -0.85 -32.95 4.85
C ARG A 479 -1.33 -32.42 3.51
N GLY A 480 -2.46 -31.70 3.47
CA GLY A 480 -2.95 -31.03 2.27
C GLY A 480 -2.01 -29.92 1.81
N ILE A 481 -1.60 -29.04 2.72
CA ILE A 481 -0.65 -27.95 2.41
C ILE A 481 0.69 -28.52 1.94
N ARG A 482 1.17 -29.61 2.55
CA ARG A 482 2.39 -30.30 2.09
C ARG A 482 2.29 -30.73 0.62
N ASN A 483 1.14 -31.23 0.18
CA ASN A 483 0.94 -31.60 -1.21
C ASN A 483 0.94 -30.37 -2.13
N LEU A 484 0.34 -29.25 -1.71
CA LEU A 484 0.38 -28.00 -2.48
C LEU A 484 1.81 -27.47 -2.63
N ILE A 485 2.62 -27.53 -1.57
CA ILE A 485 4.04 -27.14 -1.62
C ILE A 485 4.79 -28.03 -2.62
N PHE A 486 4.61 -29.36 -2.53
CA PHE A 486 5.23 -30.29 -3.47
C PHE A 486 4.84 -30.02 -4.93
N GLN A 487 3.59 -29.63 -5.18
CA GLN A 487 3.08 -29.34 -6.53
C GLN A 487 3.51 -27.98 -7.08
N SER A 488 3.92 -27.03 -6.23
CA SER A 488 4.21 -25.65 -6.62
C SER A 488 5.71 -25.32 -6.64
N ILE A 489 6.44 -25.75 -5.60
CA ILE A 489 7.86 -25.43 -5.42
C ILE A 489 8.72 -26.65 -5.05
N ASP A 490 8.13 -27.86 -5.11
CA ASP A 490 8.74 -29.15 -4.74
C ASP A 490 9.05 -29.31 -3.24
N SER A 491 9.81 -28.42 -2.63
CA SER A 491 10.24 -28.56 -1.24
C SER A 491 10.29 -27.24 -0.46
N ALA A 492 10.25 -27.34 0.88
CA ALA A 492 10.40 -26.19 1.76
C ALA A 492 11.87 -25.74 1.83
N SER A 493 12.10 -24.43 1.99
CA SER A 493 13.46 -23.87 2.07
C SER A 493 14.21 -24.31 3.35
N HIS A 494 15.41 -24.90 3.18
CA HIS A 494 16.33 -25.21 4.29
C HIS A 494 16.72 -23.97 5.09
N LEU A 495 16.94 -22.85 4.42
CA LEU A 495 17.29 -21.57 5.06
C LEU A 495 16.14 -21.07 5.95
N ASN A 496 14.90 -21.17 5.45
CA ASN A 496 13.72 -20.80 6.24
C ASN A 496 13.56 -21.70 7.46
N ALA A 497 13.68 -23.03 7.28
CA ALA A 497 13.59 -23.99 8.37
C ALA A 497 14.63 -23.71 9.47
N ALA A 498 15.89 -23.49 9.10
CA ALA A 498 16.96 -23.20 10.06
C ALA A 498 16.74 -21.86 10.79
N ALA A 499 16.37 -20.80 10.08
CA ALA A 499 16.09 -19.50 10.71
C ALA A 499 14.91 -19.58 11.69
N LEU A 500 13.85 -20.29 11.32
CA LEU A 500 12.67 -20.49 12.17
C LEU A 500 13.00 -21.35 13.40
N ALA A 501 13.76 -22.44 13.22
CA ALA A 501 14.20 -23.28 14.33
C ALA A 501 15.11 -22.52 15.30
N GLY A 502 16.04 -21.70 14.80
CA GLY A 502 16.86 -20.85 15.65
C GLY A 502 16.05 -19.78 16.39
N ALA A 503 15.06 -19.17 15.73
CA ALA A 503 14.21 -18.17 16.36
C ALA A 503 13.31 -18.75 17.46
N PHE A 504 12.76 -19.94 17.22
CA PHE A 504 11.79 -20.63 18.07
C PHE A 504 12.43 -21.87 18.72
N ALA A 505 13.64 -21.71 19.26
CA ALA A 505 14.31 -22.72 20.07
C ALA A 505 13.93 -22.59 21.55
N VAL A 506 14.32 -23.56 22.36
CA VAL A 506 14.13 -23.59 23.82
C VAL A 506 15.47 -23.64 24.55
N GLY A 507 15.54 -23.12 25.77
CA GLY A 507 16.73 -23.15 26.64
C GLY A 507 17.00 -21.83 27.38
N GLU A 508 17.78 -21.89 28.47
CA GLU A 508 18.07 -20.71 29.31
C GLU A 508 18.85 -19.62 28.55
N ASP A 509 19.85 -20.02 27.76
CA ASP A 509 20.62 -19.10 26.92
C ASP A 509 19.73 -18.39 25.89
N HIS A 510 18.77 -19.11 25.30
CA HIS A 510 17.81 -18.54 24.35
C HIS A 510 16.87 -17.55 25.05
N ALA A 511 16.34 -17.90 26.22
CA ALA A 511 15.44 -17.02 26.97
C ALA A 511 16.12 -15.70 27.39
N ALA A 512 17.40 -15.76 27.78
CA ALA A 512 18.18 -14.56 28.10
C ALA A 512 18.33 -13.65 26.87
N VAL A 513 18.73 -14.22 25.72
CA VAL A 513 18.88 -13.47 24.45
C VAL A 513 17.53 -12.91 23.97
N TYR A 514 16.45 -13.67 24.09
CA TYR A 514 15.09 -13.23 23.78
C TYR A 514 14.72 -12.00 24.61
N ASN A 515 14.91 -12.06 25.93
CA ASN A 515 14.53 -10.98 26.83
C ASN A 515 15.30 -9.70 26.55
N GLU A 516 16.62 -9.79 26.33
CA GLU A 516 17.46 -8.65 25.98
C GLU A 516 17.04 -8.03 24.64
N TYR A 517 16.97 -8.84 23.58
CA TYR A 517 16.64 -8.40 22.23
C TYR A 517 15.29 -7.69 22.16
N PHE A 518 14.24 -8.30 22.74
CA PHE A 518 12.91 -7.72 22.69
C PHE A 518 12.71 -6.58 23.69
N ALA A 519 13.42 -6.54 24.82
CA ALA A 519 13.40 -5.36 25.70
C ALA A 519 13.88 -4.12 24.96
N ASP A 520 14.94 -4.22 24.16
CA ASP A 520 15.47 -3.08 23.42
C ASP A 520 14.58 -2.66 22.26
N ILE A 521 14.04 -3.60 21.48
CA ILE A 521 13.06 -3.30 20.44
C ILE A 521 11.81 -2.62 21.02
N ARG A 522 11.28 -3.12 22.15
CA ARG A 522 10.11 -2.51 22.80
C ARG A 522 10.40 -1.11 23.30
N LYS A 523 11.58 -0.84 23.88
CA LYS A 523 12.01 0.51 24.26
C LYS A 523 12.01 1.46 23.06
N GLU A 524 12.54 1.01 21.92
CA GLU A 524 12.58 1.80 20.69
C GLU A 524 11.18 2.12 20.15
N TYR A 525 10.30 1.13 20.05
CA TYR A 525 8.92 1.36 19.63
C TYR A 525 8.14 2.22 20.63
N TRP A 526 8.37 2.05 21.94
CA TRP A 526 7.75 2.88 22.97
C TRP A 526 8.16 4.35 22.83
N LEU A 527 9.45 4.62 22.60
CA LEU A 527 9.94 5.98 22.32
C LEU A 527 9.26 6.57 21.09
N ARG A 528 9.17 5.80 20.00
CA ARG A 528 8.59 6.27 18.74
C ARG A 528 7.09 6.50 18.81
N LEU A 529 6.36 5.65 19.53
CA LEU A 529 4.95 5.91 19.85
C LEU A 529 4.82 7.19 20.68
N ASN A 530 5.68 7.40 21.68
CA ASN A 530 5.66 8.62 22.49
C ASN A 530 6.03 9.89 21.71
N LEU A 531 6.81 9.80 20.62
CA LEU A 531 6.99 10.91 19.68
C LEU A 531 5.68 11.26 18.97
N VAL A 532 4.90 10.26 18.53
CA VAL A 532 3.58 10.50 17.95
C VAL A 532 2.62 11.08 18.99
N ILE A 533 2.61 10.56 20.22
CA ILE A 533 1.80 11.08 21.32
C ILE A 533 2.15 12.55 21.61
N ALA A 534 3.45 12.87 21.76
CA ALA A 534 3.91 14.24 22.00
C ALA A 534 3.50 15.19 20.87
N ALA A 535 3.63 14.77 19.62
CA ALA A 535 3.23 15.60 18.49
C ALA A 535 1.71 15.82 18.44
N VAL A 536 0.89 14.80 18.70
CA VAL A 536 -0.57 14.90 18.57
C VAL A 536 -1.20 15.58 19.78
N ARG A 537 -0.83 15.17 20.99
CA ARG A 537 -1.44 15.62 22.26
C ARG A 537 -0.61 16.64 23.03
N GLY A 538 0.55 17.02 22.52
CA GLY A 538 1.51 17.89 23.20
C GLY A 538 2.48 17.10 24.08
N ILE A 539 3.66 17.69 24.33
CA ILE A 539 4.76 17.04 25.05
C ILE A 539 4.40 16.51 26.43
N GLU A 540 3.49 17.19 27.13
CA GLU A 540 3.05 16.79 28.48
C GLU A 540 2.23 15.49 28.48
N ALA A 541 1.67 15.08 27.34
CA ALA A 541 0.93 13.82 27.20
C ALA A 541 1.84 12.59 26.98
N ALA A 542 3.11 12.80 26.63
CA ALA A 542 4.07 11.71 26.51
C ALA A 542 4.55 11.21 27.88
N ASP A 543 5.04 9.97 27.92
CA ASP A 543 5.67 9.37 29.10
C ASP A 543 6.69 10.33 29.72
N SER A 544 6.50 10.66 30.99
CA SER A 544 7.31 11.63 31.73
C SER A 544 8.81 11.30 31.72
N LYS A 545 9.18 10.02 31.63
CA LYS A 545 10.57 9.58 31.53
C LYS A 545 11.20 9.88 30.17
N LEU A 546 10.40 10.08 29.13
CA LEU A 546 10.83 10.31 27.76
C LEU A 546 10.74 11.77 27.33
N GLN A 547 9.97 12.61 28.05
CA GLN A 547 9.73 14.00 27.66
C GLN A 547 11.02 14.80 27.41
N GLN A 548 12.01 14.70 28.31
CA GLN A 548 13.28 15.40 28.13
C GLN A 548 14.04 14.94 26.88
N LYS A 549 14.12 13.62 26.67
CA LYS A 549 14.75 13.03 25.48
C LYS A 549 14.04 13.47 24.20
N ILE A 550 12.70 13.50 24.21
CA ILE A 550 11.90 13.97 23.08
C ILE A 550 12.19 15.45 22.78
N ARG A 551 12.25 16.32 23.79
CA ARG A 551 12.60 17.74 23.62
C ARG A 551 13.98 17.90 22.96
N GLU A 552 14.97 17.16 23.42
CA GLU A 552 16.31 17.17 22.85
C GLU A 552 16.31 16.75 21.38
N MET A 553 15.60 15.68 21.04
CA MET A 553 15.46 15.22 19.65
C MET A 553 14.77 16.26 18.77
N VAL A 554 13.73 16.93 19.27
CA VAL A 554 13.03 17.98 18.53
C VAL A 554 13.93 19.19 18.27
N VAL A 555 14.70 19.62 19.28
CA VAL A 555 15.66 20.73 19.16
C VAL A 555 16.76 20.41 18.15
N GLN A 556 17.20 19.16 18.09
CA GLN A 556 18.23 18.72 17.12
C GLN A 556 17.72 18.67 15.68
N GLN A 557 16.42 18.50 15.46
CA GLN A 557 15.85 18.24 14.14
C GLN A 557 15.11 19.44 13.53
N LEU A 558 14.64 20.38 14.35
CA LEU A 558 13.79 21.49 13.91
C LEU A 558 14.39 22.85 14.27
N GLU A 559 14.12 23.84 13.42
CA GLU A 559 14.47 25.24 13.66
C GLU A 559 13.68 25.81 14.86
N PRO A 560 14.21 26.84 15.57
CA PRO A 560 13.60 27.37 16.79
C PRO A 560 12.13 27.78 16.66
N ASP A 561 11.71 28.30 15.51
CA ASP A 561 10.33 28.70 15.21
C ASP A 561 9.37 27.50 15.10
N GLN A 562 9.86 26.34 14.67
CA GLN A 562 9.09 25.10 14.52
C GLN A 562 8.99 24.29 15.81
N GLN A 563 9.99 24.40 16.70
CA GLN A 563 10.05 23.63 17.95
C GLN A 563 8.81 23.86 18.84
N ALA A 564 8.38 25.11 19.00
CA ALA A 564 7.22 25.45 19.82
C ALA A 564 5.92 24.83 19.27
N LEU A 565 5.72 24.90 17.95
CA LEU A 565 4.59 24.28 17.27
C LEU A 565 4.62 22.75 17.40
N TRP A 566 5.80 22.15 17.30
CA TRP A 566 5.93 20.71 17.43
C TRP A 566 5.61 20.21 18.84
N LEU A 567 5.99 20.97 19.88
CA LEU A 567 5.76 20.58 21.28
C LEU A 567 4.34 20.86 21.78
N SER A 568 3.55 21.71 21.10
CA SER A 568 2.14 21.94 21.42
C SER A 568 1.23 20.81 20.90
N PRO A 569 -0.02 20.67 21.36
CA PRO A 569 -0.97 19.73 20.75
C PRO A 569 -1.28 20.09 19.28
N MET A 570 -1.65 19.09 18.49
CA MET A 570 -2.18 19.25 17.14
C MET A 570 -3.67 19.60 17.21
N GLU A 571 -4.08 20.71 16.60
CA GLU A 571 -5.48 21.12 16.62
C GLU A 571 -6.36 20.18 15.77
N ASN A 572 -7.54 19.81 16.27
CA ASN A 572 -8.55 19.03 15.55
C ASN A 572 -8.08 17.64 15.09
N VAL A 573 -7.10 17.05 15.78
CA VAL A 573 -6.60 15.69 15.52
C VAL A 573 -6.34 15.01 16.85
N ASP A 574 -6.78 13.78 17.00
CA ASP A 574 -6.44 12.94 18.15
C ASP A 574 -6.24 11.47 17.71
N PHE A 575 -5.82 10.60 18.62
CA PHE A 575 -5.92 9.16 18.43
C PHE A 575 -7.37 8.72 18.37
N VAL A 576 -7.66 7.71 17.56
CA VAL A 576 -8.99 7.11 17.56
C VAL A 576 -9.36 6.63 18.97
N LYS A 577 -10.62 6.86 19.36
CA LYS A 577 -11.13 6.52 20.69
C LYS A 577 -10.79 5.06 21.05
N HIS A 578 -10.16 4.88 22.22
CA HIS A 578 -9.73 3.58 22.77
C HIS A 578 -8.75 2.76 21.89
N SER A 579 -8.13 3.35 20.87
CA SER A 579 -7.25 2.65 19.93
C SER A 579 -5.75 2.74 20.24
N MET A 580 -5.35 3.19 21.43
CA MET A 580 -3.93 3.23 21.81
C MET A 580 -3.37 1.80 21.73
N PRO A 581 -2.28 1.56 20.97
CA PRO A 581 -1.80 0.21 20.71
C PRO A 581 -1.15 -0.40 21.95
N ASP A 582 -1.40 -1.68 22.17
CA ASP A 582 -0.75 -2.48 23.22
C ASP A 582 0.48 -3.23 22.67
N ALA A 583 0.63 -3.28 21.34
CA ALA A 583 1.71 -3.96 20.63
C ALA A 583 1.97 -3.40 19.23
N GLY A 584 3.08 -3.84 18.65
CA GLY A 584 3.42 -3.58 17.26
C GLY A 584 3.90 -2.15 17.04
N PHE A 585 3.67 -1.64 15.83
CA PHE A 585 4.23 -0.36 15.40
C PHE A 585 3.27 0.50 14.58
N PHE A 586 1.97 0.33 14.82
CA PHE A 586 0.92 1.13 14.21
C PHE A 586 0.08 1.84 15.27
N CYS A 587 -0.35 3.05 14.96
CA CYS A 587 -1.40 3.74 15.70
C CYS A 587 -2.39 4.39 14.71
N LEU A 588 -3.57 4.72 15.21
CA LEU A 588 -4.66 5.27 14.43
C LEU A 588 -4.95 6.69 14.89
N LEU A 589 -4.91 7.64 13.96
CA LEU A 589 -5.23 9.03 14.18
C LEU A 589 -6.54 9.39 13.47
N ASP A 590 -7.37 10.17 14.14
CA ASP A 590 -8.68 10.65 13.71
C ASP A 590 -8.56 12.11 13.25
N PHE A 591 -8.86 12.34 11.97
CA PHE A 591 -8.86 13.64 11.30
C PHE A 591 -10.28 14.10 10.93
N THR A 592 -11.32 13.46 11.47
CA THR A 592 -12.71 13.68 11.06
C THR A 592 -13.14 15.14 11.18
N SER A 593 -12.62 15.88 12.17
CA SER A 593 -12.87 17.32 12.35
C SER A 593 -12.27 18.23 11.25
N LEU A 594 -11.44 17.70 10.36
CA LEU A 594 -10.98 18.44 9.18
C LEU A 594 -11.95 18.36 7.99
N ARG A 595 -12.99 17.51 8.07
CA ARG A 595 -14.00 17.40 7.02
C ARG A 595 -14.63 18.76 6.73
N GLY A 596 -14.66 19.14 5.45
CA GLY A 596 -15.18 20.41 4.97
C GLY A 596 -14.19 21.58 5.04
N LYS A 597 -13.05 21.44 5.75
CA LYS A 597 -12.00 22.46 5.73
C LYS A 597 -11.30 22.49 4.38
N SER A 598 -10.73 23.65 4.05
CA SER A 598 -10.10 23.86 2.74
C SER A 598 -8.82 24.70 2.78
N CYS A 599 -7.96 24.50 1.78
CA CYS A 599 -6.82 25.36 1.51
C CYS A 599 -6.70 25.56 -0.01
N GLY A 600 -6.90 26.79 -0.49
CA GLY A 600 -7.04 27.07 -1.91
C GLY A 600 -8.26 26.35 -2.50
N ASP A 601 -8.07 25.61 -3.59
CA ASP A 601 -9.13 24.85 -4.26
C ASP A 601 -9.29 23.41 -3.73
N THR A 602 -8.49 23.01 -2.72
CA THR A 602 -8.57 21.65 -2.14
C THR A 602 -9.47 21.64 -0.92
N VAL A 603 -10.50 20.80 -0.94
CA VAL A 603 -11.44 20.57 0.18
C VAL A 603 -11.24 19.15 0.72
N ILE A 604 -11.14 19.02 2.04
CA ILE A 604 -11.02 17.72 2.70
C ILE A 604 -12.41 17.11 2.86
N THR A 605 -12.68 16.01 2.16
CA THR A 605 -13.96 15.30 2.16
C THR A 605 -13.87 13.88 2.71
N ASP A 606 -12.73 13.23 2.58
CA ASP A 606 -12.43 11.89 3.10
C ASP A 606 -10.92 11.69 3.29
N ASP A 607 -10.53 10.50 3.74
CA ASP A 607 -9.13 10.12 3.94
C ASP A 607 -8.29 10.12 2.65
N LEU A 608 -8.90 9.91 1.49
CA LEU A 608 -8.24 10.00 0.18
C LEU A 608 -7.95 11.45 -0.22
N SER A 609 -8.90 12.36 0.00
CA SER A 609 -8.69 13.79 -0.23
C SER A 609 -7.63 14.39 0.70
N LEU A 610 -7.58 13.91 1.95
CA LEU A 610 -6.53 14.29 2.91
C LEU A 610 -5.16 13.77 2.46
N LEU A 611 -5.10 12.52 1.99
CA LEU A 611 -3.88 11.96 1.43
C LEU A 611 -3.41 12.75 0.19
N ASP A 612 -4.32 13.06 -0.74
CA ASP A 612 -4.00 13.85 -1.94
C ASP A 612 -3.46 15.23 -1.58
N TYR A 613 -4.13 15.92 -0.64
CA TYR A 613 -3.69 17.20 -0.11
C TYR A 613 -2.28 17.12 0.47
N LEU A 614 -2.07 16.26 1.48
CA LEU A 614 -0.79 16.20 2.20
C LEU A 614 0.36 15.69 1.31
N PHE A 615 0.07 14.78 0.36
CA PHE A 615 1.06 14.30 -0.60
C PHE A 615 1.49 15.41 -1.55
N SER A 616 0.55 16.18 -2.11
CA SER A 616 0.84 17.29 -3.03
C SER A 616 1.70 18.41 -2.40
N ARG A 617 1.69 18.52 -1.07
CA ARG A 617 2.52 19.47 -0.33
C ARG A 617 3.90 18.86 -0.06
N TYR A 618 3.98 17.96 0.91
CA TYR A 618 5.23 17.48 1.51
C TYR A 618 5.48 15.99 1.28
N ARG A 619 4.85 15.36 0.28
CA ARG A 619 4.93 13.90 0.03
C ARG A 619 4.60 13.06 1.27
N ILE A 620 3.72 13.56 2.14
CA ILE A 620 3.26 12.79 3.29
C ILE A 620 2.34 11.71 2.73
N ASN A 621 2.72 10.46 2.96
CA ASN A 621 1.97 9.30 2.54
C ASN A 621 1.65 8.44 3.76
N PHE A 622 0.44 7.89 3.83
CA PHE A 622 -0.03 7.08 4.95
C PHE A 622 -1.09 6.08 4.49
N ILE A 623 -1.38 5.08 5.33
CA ILE A 623 -2.47 4.14 5.05
C ILE A 623 -3.79 4.74 5.50
N THR A 624 -4.73 4.87 4.58
CA THR A 624 -6.06 5.45 4.81
C THR A 624 -6.98 4.48 5.57
N GLY A 625 -8.05 4.99 6.19
CA GLY A 625 -9.12 4.18 6.76
C GLY A 625 -9.74 3.23 5.74
N LYS A 626 -10.02 3.71 4.52
CA LYS A 626 -10.51 2.86 3.42
C LYS A 626 -9.57 1.69 3.13
N SER A 627 -8.25 1.88 3.17
CA SER A 627 -7.26 0.82 2.89
C SER A 627 -7.23 -0.31 3.92
N ILE A 628 -7.70 -0.05 5.15
CA ILE A 628 -7.80 -1.03 6.24
C ILE A 628 -9.23 -1.53 6.44
N GLY A 629 -10.16 -1.16 5.54
CA GLY A 629 -11.58 -1.48 5.68
C GLY A 629 -12.16 -0.91 6.96
N TRP A 630 -11.89 0.37 7.26
CA TRP A 630 -12.40 1.05 8.44
C TRP A 630 -13.94 0.99 8.50
N PRO A 631 -14.55 0.68 9.68
CA PRO A 631 -15.98 0.39 9.76
C PRO A 631 -16.89 1.60 9.57
N ASP A 632 -16.44 2.81 9.94
CA ASP A 632 -17.24 4.03 9.78
C ASP A 632 -16.74 4.88 8.60
N PRO A 633 -17.44 4.88 7.44
CA PRO A 633 -17.01 5.63 6.26
C PRO A 633 -17.07 7.16 6.44
N GLN A 634 -17.70 7.66 7.51
CA GLN A 634 -17.72 9.09 7.82
C GLN A 634 -16.46 9.56 8.55
N GLN A 635 -15.67 8.65 9.12
CA GLN A 635 -14.43 9.00 9.77
C GLN A 635 -13.27 9.14 8.79
N ILE A 636 -12.41 10.12 9.04
CA ILE A 636 -11.19 10.35 8.27
C ILE A 636 -10.03 9.80 9.08
N ILE A 637 -9.60 8.57 8.77
CA ILE A 637 -8.61 7.85 9.57
C ILE A 637 -7.27 7.74 8.84
N MET A 638 -6.20 7.97 9.60
CA MET A 638 -4.83 7.70 9.19
C MET A 638 -4.23 6.62 10.08
N ARG A 639 -3.77 5.52 9.48
CA ARG A 639 -2.88 4.56 10.14
C ARG A 639 -1.44 5.02 9.97
N VAL A 640 -0.82 5.35 11.09
CA VAL A 640 0.59 5.78 11.18
C VAL A 640 1.45 4.61 11.60
N SER A 641 2.47 4.32 10.79
CA SER A 641 3.60 3.46 11.17
C SER A 641 4.67 4.29 11.87
N PHE A 642 5.04 3.88 13.07
CA PHE A 642 6.13 4.48 13.85
C PHE A 642 7.38 3.57 13.90
N SER A 643 7.55 2.70 12.91
CA SER A 643 8.75 1.86 12.76
C SER A 643 9.94 2.55 12.08
N CYS A 644 9.71 3.71 11.45
CA CYS A 644 10.76 4.51 10.82
C CYS A 644 11.59 5.28 11.85
N GLU A 645 12.68 5.87 11.38
CA GLU A 645 13.65 6.60 12.18
C GLU A 645 12.99 7.79 12.91
N PRO A 646 13.35 8.07 14.19
CA PRO A 646 12.74 9.15 14.95
C PRO A 646 12.78 10.52 14.28
N GLU A 647 13.86 10.82 13.56
CA GLU A 647 14.05 12.08 12.82
C GLU A 647 12.99 12.22 11.72
N LYS A 648 12.67 11.12 11.04
CA LYS A 648 11.59 11.08 10.05
C LYS A 648 10.23 11.28 10.72
N ILE A 649 9.97 10.67 11.88
CA ILE A 649 8.72 10.88 12.63
C ILE A 649 8.57 12.37 12.99
N ILE A 650 9.60 12.98 13.58
CA ILE A 650 9.60 14.39 13.98
C ILE A 650 9.34 15.29 12.77
N ARG A 651 10.11 15.10 11.68
CA ARG A 651 9.99 15.88 10.44
C ARG A 651 8.61 15.79 9.82
N VAL A 652 8.06 14.57 9.65
CA VAL A 652 6.77 14.38 8.97
C VAL A 652 5.63 14.93 9.81
N LEU A 653 5.65 14.71 11.13
CA LEU A 653 4.62 15.26 12.02
C LEU A 653 4.70 16.79 12.13
N ASN A 654 5.89 17.38 11.99
CA ASN A 654 6.03 18.83 11.86
C ASN A 654 5.32 19.37 10.61
N TYR A 655 5.59 18.78 9.43
CA TYR A 655 4.92 19.16 8.19
C TYR A 655 3.41 18.97 8.25
N LEU A 656 2.96 17.88 8.86
CA LEU A 656 1.55 17.62 9.09
C LEU A 656 0.89 18.73 9.92
N LYS A 657 1.51 19.15 11.03
CA LYS A 657 1.01 20.27 11.84
C LYS A 657 0.90 21.58 11.06
N ILE A 658 1.95 21.92 10.32
CA ILE A 658 1.99 23.13 9.49
C ILE A 658 0.83 23.13 8.48
N GLU A 659 0.58 22.01 7.82
CA GLU A 659 -0.49 21.92 6.81
C GLU A 659 -1.89 21.91 7.42
N ILE A 660 -2.07 21.32 8.61
CA ILE A 660 -3.37 21.37 9.30
C ILE A 660 -3.74 22.80 9.72
N GLN A 661 -2.76 23.62 10.15
CA GLN A 661 -3.02 25.02 10.47
C GLN A 661 -3.40 25.89 9.26
N ARG A 662 -3.12 25.41 8.03
CA ARG A 662 -3.50 26.09 6.78
C ARG A 662 -4.92 25.78 6.33
N LEU A 663 -5.54 24.74 6.88
CA LEU A 663 -6.91 24.35 6.57
C LEU A 663 -7.88 25.24 7.36
N GLN A 664 -8.66 26.05 6.64
CA GLN A 664 -9.68 26.97 7.18
C GLN A 664 -11.04 26.31 7.31
#